data_AF-A0A933U1R2-F1
#
_entry.id   AF-A0A933U1R2-F1
#
_cell.length_a   1.000
_cell.length_b   1.000
_cell.length_c   1.000
_cell.angle_alpha   90.00
_cell.angle_beta   90.00
_cell.angle_gamma   90.00
#
_symmetry.space_group_name_H-M   'P 1'
#
loop_
_entity.id
_entity.type
_entity.pdbx_description
1 polymer ?
#
loop_
_entity_poly.entity_id
_entity_poly.type
_entity_poly.pdbx_seq_one_letter_code
_entity_poly.pdbx_strand_id
1 'polypeptide(L)'
;MTKSSFWNVERARAALLCAALVLLALACAIGGPAQVGEGPRQAWSESRGPVVPHDTFPSDCALCHEGGSWSTIRRDFQFDHAKETGVPLNGAHARAECLRCHNDRGPVERFVAQGCAGCHEDVHRGRLGQGCVDCHGESSWEPEGEVARHARTRFPLVGAHTAVDCQRCHPGATVGTFDRTSTACEDCHAADLARATSPDHAAQGWTGDCQRCHAPTSWGVGGFTHTAYPLTGAHVATSCEQCHTSGGFGDAPATCVGCHADAYGATTEPPHAAAGFAMNCRACHSTSAWAPTTFDHSSFPLTGAHAQADCSACHVGGVYAGLPQSCVACHQADFAGTTAPDHVAASYPNTCEQCHNTVAWTRADFDHAGVTRNCAQCHLVDFNATSQPSHAASGFPTTCQTCHTTTHWTPSTFDHASFPLTGAHTQAACASCHGGGVYSGTPTQCSACHMTDYQQTAAPNHAASGYPTACEQCHTTIAWRRANFDHAGVIRGCQQCHQADYIATTAPPHAATGYPNTCQQCHGTNAWIPANFNHAGVTRSCITCHQQDYNTTSNPNHAAAGFPTTCQTCHNTNTWNGATFNHTDFPITSGPHHNLTCLQCHPNARNYGQFTCVSCHTHSQSEMASEHNGVQGYTWNSAACYSCHPNGHAD
;
A
#
# COMPACT_ATOMS: atom_id res chain seq x y z
N MET A 1 74.15 28.17 -31.63
CA MET A 1 74.98 27.05 -31.16
C MET A 1 74.11 25.80 -31.21
N THR A 2 74.38 24.68 -31.87
CA THR A 2 75.40 24.25 -32.85
C THR A 2 74.82 22.96 -33.42
N LYS A 3 74.77 22.85 -34.76
CA LYS A 3 74.54 21.60 -35.49
C LYS A 3 75.71 20.65 -35.20
N SER A 4 75.56 19.65 -34.33
CA SER A 4 76.58 18.58 -34.22
C SER A 4 76.16 17.26 -33.56
N SER A 5 74.94 17.09 -33.03
CA SER A 5 74.57 15.86 -32.30
C SER A 5 73.91 14.75 -33.15
N PHE A 6 73.56 15.01 -34.41
CA PHE A 6 72.86 14.03 -35.27
C PHE A 6 73.77 12.98 -35.93
N TRP A 7 75.11 13.12 -35.87
CA TRP A 7 76.06 12.22 -36.52
C TRP A 7 76.59 11.07 -35.63
N ASN A 8 76.28 11.06 -34.33
CA ASN A 8 76.82 10.07 -33.38
C ASN A 8 75.89 8.88 -33.09
N VAL A 9 74.60 8.95 -33.42
CA VAL A 9 73.63 7.88 -33.10
C VAL A 9 73.61 6.77 -34.16
N GLU A 10 73.85 7.09 -35.45
CA GLU A 10 73.87 6.09 -36.52
C GLU A 10 75.15 5.26 -36.55
N ARG A 11 76.31 5.83 -36.17
CA ARG A 11 77.57 5.07 -36.06
C ARG A 11 77.57 4.09 -34.88
N ALA A 12 76.92 4.43 -33.77
CA ALA A 12 76.80 3.55 -32.62
C ALA A 12 75.88 2.34 -32.91
N ARG A 13 74.81 2.53 -33.70
CA ARG A 13 73.91 1.45 -34.11
C ARG A 13 74.54 0.49 -35.12
N ALA A 14 75.36 1.00 -36.06
CA ALA A 14 76.11 0.16 -36.99
C ALA A 14 77.25 -0.64 -36.32
N ALA A 15 77.91 -0.07 -35.31
CA ALA A 15 78.97 -0.76 -34.56
C ALA A 15 78.44 -1.91 -33.68
N LEU A 16 77.25 -1.76 -33.09
CA LEU A 16 76.61 -2.81 -32.28
C LEU A 16 76.08 -3.98 -33.12
N LEU A 17 75.58 -3.72 -34.34
CA LEU A 17 75.14 -4.77 -35.28
C LEU A 17 76.32 -5.55 -35.87
N CYS A 18 77.45 -4.90 -36.17
CA CYS A 18 78.67 -5.60 -36.59
C CYS A 18 79.32 -6.42 -35.45
N ALA A 19 79.28 -5.94 -34.20
CA ALA A 19 79.81 -6.69 -33.06
C ALA A 19 78.97 -7.95 -32.76
N ALA A 20 77.64 -7.88 -32.91
CA ALA A 20 76.75 -9.03 -32.73
C ALA A 20 76.92 -10.11 -33.83
N LEU A 21 77.16 -9.70 -35.07
CA LEU A 21 77.41 -10.64 -36.18
C LEU A 21 78.79 -11.29 -36.13
N VAL A 22 79.81 -10.60 -35.62
CA VAL A 22 81.16 -11.17 -35.41
C VAL A 22 81.18 -12.14 -34.23
N LEU A 23 80.40 -11.91 -33.18
CA LEU A 23 80.27 -12.85 -32.05
C LEU A 23 79.47 -14.12 -32.41
N LEU A 24 78.46 -14.01 -33.28
CA LEU A 24 77.74 -15.20 -33.79
C LEU A 24 78.60 -16.02 -34.77
N ALA A 25 79.45 -15.36 -35.58
CA ALA A 25 80.35 -16.04 -36.51
C ALA A 25 81.54 -16.72 -35.81
N LEU A 26 82.05 -16.16 -34.70
CA LEU A 26 83.11 -16.81 -33.90
C LEU A 26 82.60 -18.06 -33.16
N ALA A 27 81.32 -18.11 -32.79
CA ALA A 27 80.75 -19.27 -32.09
C ALA A 27 80.56 -20.52 -32.99
N CYS A 28 80.46 -20.34 -34.31
CA CYS A 28 80.34 -21.45 -35.27
C CYS A 28 81.69 -21.98 -35.78
N ALA A 29 82.83 -21.36 -35.44
CA ALA A 29 84.14 -21.74 -35.96
C ALA A 29 85.03 -22.55 -34.99
N ILE A 30 84.55 -22.86 -33.78
CA ILE A 30 85.30 -23.65 -32.76
C ILE A 30 84.74 -25.07 -32.60
N GLY A 31 83.70 -25.45 -33.37
CA GLY A 31 83.12 -26.79 -33.36
C GLY A 31 83.75 -27.72 -34.41
N GLY A 32 85.03 -28.05 -34.26
CA GLY A 32 85.69 -29.14 -35.00
C GLY A 32 85.62 -30.46 -34.22
N PRO A 33 85.52 -31.64 -34.87
CA PRO A 33 85.31 -32.91 -34.20
C PRO A 33 86.64 -33.47 -33.64
N ALA A 34 86.71 -33.71 -32.34
CA ALA A 34 87.77 -34.50 -31.71
C ALA A 34 87.12 -35.38 -30.63
N GLN A 35 86.95 -36.68 -30.90
CA GLN A 35 87.93 -37.74 -30.57
C GLN A 35 88.15 -37.85 -29.05
N VAL A 36 87.31 -38.72 -28.47
CA VAL A 36 87.52 -39.62 -27.33
C VAL A 36 88.92 -39.69 -26.68
N GLY A 37 88.92 -39.56 -25.35
CA GLY A 37 89.88 -40.16 -24.41
C GLY A 37 90.65 -39.13 -23.55
N GLU A 38 90.85 -39.25 -22.23
CA GLU A 38 90.49 -40.22 -21.18
C GLU A 38 90.70 -39.47 -19.83
N GLY A 39 89.65 -39.16 -19.04
CA GLY A 39 89.33 -39.82 -17.76
C GLY A 39 89.06 -38.81 -16.61
N PRO A 40 88.35 -39.16 -15.50
CA PRO A 40 87.77 -40.45 -15.16
C PRO A 40 86.21 -40.48 -15.12
N ARG A 41 85.65 -41.29 -16.01
CA ARG A 41 84.68 -42.40 -15.79
C ARG A 41 83.58 -42.20 -14.72
N GLN A 42 82.34 -41.94 -15.18
CA GLN A 42 81.11 -42.72 -14.89
C GLN A 42 80.04 -42.40 -15.96
N ALA A 43 80.36 -42.64 -17.23
CA ALA A 43 79.41 -42.47 -18.33
C ALA A 43 78.46 -43.68 -18.41
N TRP A 44 77.18 -43.38 -18.64
CA TRP A 44 76.07 -44.29 -18.91
C TRP A 44 76.45 -45.40 -19.91
N SER A 45 76.09 -46.65 -19.59
CA SER A 45 76.30 -47.81 -20.44
C SER A 45 74.95 -48.39 -20.85
N GLU A 46 74.70 -48.42 -22.17
CA GLU A 46 73.49 -48.98 -22.78
C GLU A 46 73.25 -50.45 -22.42
N SER A 47 74.29 -51.18 -21.96
CA SER A 47 74.19 -52.57 -21.53
C SER A 47 74.01 -52.77 -20.02
N ARG A 48 73.96 -51.72 -19.18
CA ARG A 48 73.95 -51.86 -17.70
C ARG A 48 72.84 -51.09 -16.97
N GLY A 49 72.03 -50.30 -17.66
CA GLY A 49 70.92 -49.59 -17.00
C GLY A 49 71.37 -48.51 -16.01
N PRO A 50 70.43 -47.82 -15.35
CA PRO A 50 70.66 -46.57 -14.62
C PRO A 50 71.49 -46.71 -13.33
N VAL A 51 72.25 -45.65 -13.01
CA VAL A 51 73.20 -45.57 -11.89
C VAL A 51 72.48 -45.32 -10.56
N VAL A 52 71.87 -46.37 -10.00
CA VAL A 52 71.79 -46.51 -8.54
C VAL A 52 73.13 -47.11 -8.10
N PRO A 53 73.83 -46.60 -7.07
CA PRO A 53 75.03 -47.27 -6.56
C PRO A 53 74.65 -48.68 -6.09
N HIS A 54 75.18 -49.72 -6.74
CA HIS A 54 74.88 -51.12 -6.41
C HIS A 54 75.84 -51.68 -5.34
N ASP A 55 76.78 -50.85 -4.89
CA ASP A 55 77.84 -51.14 -3.93
C ASP A 55 77.28 -51.56 -2.56
N THR A 56 76.05 -51.17 -2.26
CA THR A 56 75.31 -51.44 -1.02
C THR A 56 74.17 -52.45 -1.20
N PHE A 57 73.88 -52.90 -2.43
CA PHE A 57 72.84 -53.88 -2.70
C PHE A 57 73.41 -55.31 -2.75
N PRO A 58 72.59 -56.34 -2.43
CA PRO A 58 73.05 -57.73 -2.51
C PRO A 58 73.59 -58.07 -3.90
N SER A 59 74.61 -58.93 -3.96
CA SER A 59 75.26 -59.34 -5.21
C SER A 59 74.38 -60.19 -6.14
N ASP A 60 73.18 -60.59 -5.69
CA ASP A 60 72.19 -61.27 -6.52
C ASP A 60 71.29 -60.27 -7.25
N CYS A 61 71.63 -59.99 -8.51
CA CYS A 61 70.91 -59.03 -9.35
C CYS A 61 69.47 -59.47 -9.68
N ALA A 62 69.15 -60.77 -9.59
CA ALA A 62 67.82 -61.31 -9.89
C ALA A 62 66.78 -61.00 -8.80
N LEU A 63 67.23 -60.49 -7.65
CA LEU A 63 66.35 -59.97 -6.60
C LEU A 63 65.55 -58.75 -7.07
N CYS A 64 66.13 -57.95 -7.99
CA CYS A 64 65.55 -56.68 -8.40
C CYS A 64 65.24 -56.60 -9.90
N HIS A 65 65.94 -57.34 -10.76
CA HIS A 65 65.76 -57.27 -12.22
C HIS A 65 65.09 -58.52 -12.81
N GLU A 66 64.20 -58.32 -13.78
CA GLU A 66 63.67 -59.40 -14.61
C GLU A 66 64.71 -59.77 -15.69
N GLY A 67 65.08 -61.05 -15.76
CA GLY A 67 66.12 -61.53 -16.68
C GLY A 67 65.78 -61.21 -18.14
N GLY A 68 66.60 -60.38 -18.79
CA GLY A 68 66.46 -60.00 -20.20
C GLY A 68 66.64 -58.51 -20.49
N SER A 69 66.48 -57.62 -19.48
CA SER A 69 66.75 -56.19 -19.63
C SER A 69 67.13 -55.52 -18.31
N TRP A 70 68.25 -54.79 -18.29
CA TRP A 70 68.74 -54.04 -17.12
C TRP A 70 67.91 -52.80 -16.79
N SER A 71 66.98 -52.39 -17.67
CA SER A 71 66.04 -51.30 -17.41
C SER A 71 64.72 -51.75 -16.81
N THR A 72 64.49 -53.07 -16.67
CA THR A 72 63.24 -53.64 -16.14
C THR A 72 63.46 -54.14 -14.72
N ILE A 73 62.90 -53.40 -13.76
CA ILE A 73 62.81 -53.80 -12.35
C ILE A 73 61.59 -54.69 -12.18
N ARG A 74 61.70 -55.73 -11.37
CA ARG A 74 60.60 -56.64 -11.03
C ARG A 74 59.41 -55.85 -10.49
N ARG A 75 58.20 -56.17 -10.98
CA ARG A 75 56.97 -55.51 -10.51
C ARG A 75 56.68 -55.69 -9.02
N ASP A 76 57.19 -56.75 -8.41
CA ASP A 76 57.04 -57.05 -6.98
C ASP A 76 58.20 -56.55 -6.11
N PHE A 77 59.18 -55.85 -6.70
CA PHE A 77 60.25 -55.22 -5.94
C PHE A 77 59.69 -54.08 -5.07
N GLN A 78 59.92 -54.18 -3.76
CA GLN A 78 59.60 -53.13 -2.79
C GLN A 78 60.88 -52.67 -2.11
N PHE A 79 61.12 -51.35 -2.12
CA PHE A 79 62.23 -50.72 -1.42
C PHE A 79 61.69 -49.75 -0.38
N ASP A 80 61.92 -50.04 0.90
CA ASP A 80 61.54 -49.14 1.99
C ASP A 80 62.60 -48.04 2.13
N HIS A 81 62.37 -46.95 1.40
CA HIS A 81 63.31 -45.83 1.34
C HIS A 81 63.60 -45.22 2.71
N ALA A 82 62.59 -45.19 3.60
CA ALA A 82 62.76 -44.64 4.95
C ALA A 82 63.66 -45.53 5.81
N LYS A 83 63.43 -46.85 5.78
CA LYS A 83 64.19 -47.81 6.57
C LYS A 83 65.65 -47.92 6.10
N GLU A 84 65.86 -47.95 4.78
CA GLU A 84 67.17 -48.25 4.21
C GLU A 84 68.06 -47.01 4.07
N THR A 85 67.47 -45.80 3.93
CA THR A 85 68.24 -44.55 3.72
C THR A 85 68.03 -43.50 4.80
N GLY A 86 67.02 -43.67 5.68
CA GLY A 86 66.61 -42.65 6.64
C GLY A 86 65.80 -41.50 6.04
N VAL A 87 65.54 -41.51 4.74
CA VAL A 87 64.76 -40.46 4.05
C VAL A 87 63.37 -41.00 3.71
N PRO A 88 62.30 -40.60 4.42
CA PRO A 88 60.95 -41.00 4.06
C PRO A 88 60.47 -40.28 2.80
N LEU A 89 59.91 -41.04 1.85
CA LEU A 89 59.23 -40.49 0.69
C LEU A 89 57.74 -40.35 1.01
N ASN A 90 57.30 -39.12 1.25
CA ASN A 90 55.93 -38.81 1.62
C ASN A 90 55.17 -38.11 0.47
N GLY A 91 53.83 -38.12 0.54
CA GLY A 91 52.98 -37.37 -0.39
C GLY A 91 53.24 -37.72 -1.87
N ALA A 92 53.57 -36.71 -2.66
CA ALA A 92 53.89 -36.88 -4.08
C ALA A 92 55.21 -37.60 -4.34
N HIS A 93 56.14 -37.58 -3.39
CA HIS A 93 57.43 -38.25 -3.53
C HIS A 93 57.31 -39.77 -3.41
N ALA A 94 56.32 -40.28 -2.67
CA ALA A 94 56.06 -41.71 -2.51
C ALA A 94 55.69 -42.41 -3.84
N ARG A 95 55.15 -41.66 -4.80
CA ARG A 95 54.76 -42.12 -6.14
C ARG A 95 55.79 -41.77 -7.22
N ALA A 96 56.92 -41.17 -6.86
CA ALA A 96 57.94 -40.77 -7.81
C ALA A 96 58.75 -42.00 -8.28
N GLU A 97 59.03 -42.06 -9.58
CA GLU A 97 59.95 -43.06 -10.12
C GLU A 97 61.37 -42.82 -9.60
N CYS A 98 62.11 -43.89 -9.30
CA CYS A 98 63.47 -43.83 -8.73
C CYS A 98 64.39 -42.88 -9.51
N LEU A 99 64.28 -42.88 -10.84
CA LEU A 99 65.12 -42.07 -11.75
C LEU A 99 64.80 -40.58 -11.73
N ARG A 100 63.68 -40.16 -11.14
CA ARG A 100 63.41 -38.73 -10.93
C ARG A 100 64.42 -38.11 -9.96
N CYS A 101 64.92 -38.90 -9.00
CA CYS A 101 65.90 -38.46 -8.01
C CYS A 101 67.29 -39.03 -8.30
N HIS A 102 67.40 -40.32 -8.57
CA HIS A 102 68.66 -41.00 -8.88
C HIS A 102 68.98 -40.92 -10.37
N ASN A 103 69.45 -39.73 -10.79
CA ASN A 103 69.81 -39.44 -12.17
C ASN A 103 71.25 -38.92 -12.28
N ASP A 104 71.63 -38.56 -13.50
CA ASP A 104 72.95 -38.07 -13.89
C ASP A 104 73.30 -36.67 -13.37
N ARG A 105 72.40 -35.99 -12.62
CA ARG A 105 72.69 -34.68 -12.02
C ARG A 105 73.68 -34.76 -10.86
N GLY A 106 73.95 -35.94 -10.31
CA GLY A 106 74.95 -36.17 -9.27
C GLY A 106 74.37 -36.73 -7.97
N PRO A 107 75.15 -36.76 -6.87
CA PRO A 107 74.74 -37.37 -5.62
C PRO A 107 73.48 -36.71 -5.04
N VAL A 108 72.45 -37.52 -4.73
CA VAL A 108 71.13 -37.07 -4.26
C VAL A 108 71.25 -36.25 -2.97
N GLU A 109 72.23 -36.57 -2.12
CA GLU A 109 72.49 -35.88 -0.86
C GLU A 109 72.76 -34.39 -1.04
N ARG A 110 73.35 -33.99 -2.17
CA ARG A 110 73.61 -32.57 -2.47
C ARG A 110 72.33 -31.79 -2.75
N PHE A 111 71.38 -32.40 -3.44
CA PHE A 111 70.08 -31.79 -3.73
C PHE A 111 69.20 -31.77 -2.50
N VAL A 112 69.19 -32.86 -1.72
CA VAL A 112 68.47 -32.95 -0.44
C VAL A 112 68.97 -31.91 0.56
N ALA A 113 70.28 -31.63 0.60
CA ALA A 113 70.85 -30.59 1.47
C ALA A 113 70.37 -29.17 1.13
N GLN A 114 69.90 -28.93 -0.10
CA GLN A 114 69.31 -27.67 -0.54
C GLN A 114 67.79 -27.63 -0.30
N GLY A 115 67.23 -28.65 0.35
CA GLY A 115 65.80 -28.76 0.61
C GLY A 115 64.98 -28.83 -0.68
N CYS A 116 63.79 -28.23 -0.65
CA CYS A 116 62.86 -28.25 -1.78
C CYS A 116 63.48 -27.65 -3.06
N ALA A 117 64.24 -26.55 -2.93
CA ALA A 117 64.84 -25.84 -4.05
C ALA A 117 65.98 -26.60 -4.75
N GLY A 118 66.49 -27.68 -4.14
CA GLY A 118 67.47 -28.55 -4.78
C GLY A 118 66.90 -29.33 -5.96
N CYS A 119 65.58 -29.56 -5.97
CA CYS A 119 64.88 -30.31 -7.02
C CYS A 119 63.78 -29.49 -7.70
N HIS A 120 63.13 -28.58 -6.98
CA HIS A 120 62.04 -27.76 -7.49
C HIS A 120 62.52 -26.35 -7.84
N GLU A 121 62.15 -25.87 -9.02
CA GLU A 121 62.41 -24.49 -9.41
C GLU A 121 61.56 -23.52 -8.56
N ASP A 122 62.22 -22.51 -7.99
CA ASP A 122 61.54 -21.45 -7.25
C ASP A 122 60.92 -20.42 -8.21
N VAL A 123 59.63 -20.60 -8.49
CA VAL A 123 58.83 -19.67 -9.29
C VAL A 123 58.70 -18.27 -8.66
N HIS A 124 59.00 -18.15 -7.36
CA HIS A 124 59.03 -16.87 -6.64
C HIS A 124 60.37 -16.14 -6.76
N ARG A 125 61.35 -16.73 -7.46
CA ARG A 125 62.64 -16.10 -7.80
C ARG A 125 63.40 -15.58 -6.56
N GLY A 126 63.36 -16.33 -5.47
CA GLY A 126 64.03 -16.04 -4.21
C GLY A 126 63.34 -15.01 -3.32
N ARG A 127 62.16 -14.50 -3.71
CA ARG A 127 61.48 -13.41 -2.98
C ARG A 127 60.85 -13.85 -1.65
N LEU A 128 60.51 -15.14 -1.50
CA LEU A 128 59.85 -15.70 -0.33
C LEU A 128 60.79 -16.55 0.56
N GLY A 129 62.08 -16.67 0.19
CA GLY A 129 63.04 -17.50 0.91
C GLY A 129 62.89 -19.00 0.62
N GLN A 130 63.54 -19.84 1.45
CA GLN A 130 63.65 -21.29 1.23
C GLN A 130 62.60 -22.12 2.01
N GLY A 131 61.71 -21.46 2.76
CA GLY A 131 60.66 -22.08 3.57
C GLY A 131 59.46 -22.53 2.74
N CYS A 132 59.65 -23.36 1.72
CA CYS A 132 58.58 -23.73 0.78
C CYS A 132 57.38 -24.37 1.49
N VAL A 133 57.63 -25.15 2.56
CA VAL A 133 56.60 -25.84 3.37
C VAL A 133 55.75 -24.88 4.22
N ASP A 134 56.13 -23.61 4.30
CA ASP A 134 55.28 -22.59 4.90
C ASP A 134 54.06 -22.28 4.03
N CYS A 135 54.06 -22.65 2.75
CA CYS A 135 52.91 -22.47 1.86
C CYS A 135 52.54 -23.78 1.16
N HIS A 136 53.53 -24.47 0.60
CA HIS A 136 53.33 -25.65 -0.25
C HIS A 136 53.46 -26.96 0.52
N GLY A 137 52.44 -27.83 0.41
CA GLY A 137 52.51 -29.20 0.91
C GLY A 137 53.18 -30.16 -0.07
N GLU A 138 53.87 -31.18 0.43
CA GLU A 138 54.54 -32.22 -0.37
C GLU A 138 53.58 -33.18 -1.10
N SER A 139 52.27 -33.08 -0.88
CA SER A 139 51.24 -33.97 -1.46
C SER A 139 50.66 -33.46 -2.79
N SER A 140 50.31 -32.17 -2.85
CA SER A 140 49.64 -31.51 -3.98
C SER A 140 50.41 -30.30 -4.53
N TRP A 141 51.37 -29.74 -3.78
CA TRP A 141 52.03 -28.47 -4.06
C TRP A 141 51.09 -27.25 -4.13
N GLU A 142 49.80 -27.43 -3.84
CA GLU A 142 48.85 -26.33 -3.73
C GLU A 142 49.05 -25.61 -2.40
N PRO A 143 49.12 -24.27 -2.40
CA PRO A 143 49.26 -23.53 -1.16
C PRO A 143 47.95 -23.55 -0.37
N GLU A 144 48.00 -24.06 0.87
CA GLU A 144 46.84 -24.20 1.74
C GLU A 144 46.95 -23.29 2.97
N GLY A 145 45.88 -22.54 3.26
CA GLY A 145 45.79 -21.71 4.46
C GLY A 145 46.49 -20.35 4.37
N GLU A 146 46.86 -19.88 3.18
CA GLU A 146 47.52 -18.57 2.99
C GLU A 146 46.71 -17.39 3.55
N VAL A 147 45.39 -17.43 3.40
CA VAL A 147 44.48 -16.42 3.99
C VAL A 147 44.57 -16.43 5.51
N ALA A 148 44.62 -17.61 6.14
CA ALA A 148 44.75 -17.72 7.60
C ALA A 148 46.14 -17.26 8.09
N ARG A 149 47.19 -17.46 7.29
CA ARG A 149 48.56 -17.02 7.61
C ARG A 149 48.70 -15.49 7.63
N HIS A 150 47.82 -14.76 6.94
CA HIS A 150 47.80 -13.29 7.02
C HIS A 150 47.60 -12.75 8.44
N ALA A 151 46.99 -13.52 9.34
CA ALA A 151 46.86 -13.16 10.75
C ALA A 151 48.20 -12.89 11.46
N ARG A 152 49.32 -13.38 10.92
CA ARG A 152 50.68 -13.18 11.45
C ARG A 152 51.45 -12.06 10.75
N THR A 153 50.82 -11.37 9.80
CA THR A 153 51.45 -10.31 9.00
C THR A 153 51.11 -8.93 9.55
N ARG A 154 51.69 -7.89 8.94
CA ARG A 154 51.37 -6.48 9.25
C ARG A 154 49.96 -6.07 8.81
N PHE A 155 49.26 -6.91 8.05
CA PHE A 155 47.87 -6.68 7.66
C PHE A 155 47.05 -7.96 7.85
N PRO A 156 46.56 -8.21 9.08
CA PRO A 156 45.62 -9.30 9.33
C PRO A 156 44.35 -9.11 8.50
N LEU A 157 44.01 -10.10 7.67
CA LEU A 157 42.77 -10.06 6.91
C LEU A 157 41.59 -10.26 7.88
N VAL A 158 40.84 -9.18 8.10
CA VAL A 158 39.66 -9.16 8.98
C VAL A 158 38.48 -8.50 8.26
N GLY A 159 37.27 -8.92 8.62
CA GLY A 159 36.05 -8.42 8.00
C GLY A 159 36.03 -8.65 6.49
N ALA A 160 35.67 -7.60 5.73
CA ALA A 160 35.48 -7.69 4.28
C ALA A 160 36.77 -8.07 3.52
N HIS A 161 37.94 -7.78 4.08
CA HIS A 161 39.24 -8.09 3.47
C HIS A 161 39.52 -9.60 3.37
N THR A 162 38.83 -10.44 4.15
CA THR A 162 38.98 -11.91 4.10
C THR A 162 38.44 -12.54 2.82
N ALA A 163 37.55 -11.84 2.11
CA ALA A 163 36.87 -12.32 0.90
C ALA A 163 37.40 -11.66 -0.39
N VAL A 164 38.46 -10.85 -0.30
CA VAL A 164 39.05 -10.16 -1.45
C VAL A 164 39.97 -11.10 -2.21
N ASP A 165 39.84 -11.14 -3.53
CA ASP A 165 40.76 -11.91 -4.39
C ASP A 165 42.22 -11.51 -4.16
N CYS A 166 43.11 -12.50 -4.00
CA CYS A 166 44.53 -12.29 -3.68
C CYS A 166 45.21 -11.28 -4.63
N GLN A 167 44.80 -11.28 -5.90
CA GLN A 167 45.35 -10.45 -6.98
C GLN A 167 45.08 -8.96 -6.76
N ARG A 168 44.00 -8.61 -6.06
CA ARG A 168 43.65 -7.21 -5.79
C ARG A 168 44.66 -6.55 -4.84
N CYS A 169 45.27 -7.34 -3.95
CA CYS A 169 46.35 -6.90 -3.08
C CYS A 169 47.74 -7.24 -3.66
N HIS A 170 47.85 -8.34 -4.41
CA HIS A 170 49.09 -8.80 -5.04
C HIS A 170 48.96 -8.94 -6.57
N PRO A 171 49.04 -7.84 -7.34
CA PRO A 171 48.80 -7.86 -8.78
C PRO A 171 49.71 -8.81 -9.59
N GLY A 172 50.89 -9.16 -9.08
CA GLY A 172 51.83 -10.09 -9.71
C GLY A 172 51.66 -11.56 -9.30
N ALA A 173 50.69 -11.89 -8.44
CA ALA A 173 50.57 -13.21 -7.83
C ALA A 173 50.32 -14.33 -8.87
N THR A 174 49.69 -14.01 -9.99
CA THR A 174 49.40 -14.96 -11.10
C THR A 174 50.66 -15.52 -11.78
N VAL A 175 51.80 -14.85 -11.64
CA VAL A 175 53.11 -15.28 -12.16
C VAL A 175 54.12 -15.56 -11.05
N GLY A 176 53.63 -15.87 -9.84
CA GLY A 176 54.47 -16.19 -8.68
C GLY A 176 55.13 -14.98 -8.02
N THR A 177 54.76 -13.74 -8.38
CA THR A 177 55.28 -12.52 -7.78
C THR A 177 54.42 -12.06 -6.61
N PHE A 178 54.93 -12.24 -5.40
CA PHE A 178 54.34 -11.71 -4.17
C PHE A 178 55.21 -10.59 -3.61
N ASP A 179 54.97 -9.37 -4.07
CA ASP A 179 55.63 -8.17 -3.53
C ASP A 179 54.89 -7.67 -2.28
N ARG A 180 55.60 -6.93 -1.43
CA ARG A 180 55.01 -6.29 -0.25
C ARG A 180 54.06 -5.19 -0.69
N THR A 181 52.81 -5.29 -0.27
CA THR A 181 51.77 -4.28 -0.50
C THR A 181 51.71 -3.31 0.68
N SER A 182 51.28 -2.07 0.43
CA SER A 182 51.03 -1.11 1.50
C SER A 182 49.95 -1.62 2.45
N THR A 183 50.12 -1.31 3.74
CA THR A 183 49.12 -1.57 4.79
C THR A 183 48.31 -0.33 5.12
N ALA A 184 48.60 0.80 4.49
CA ALA A 184 47.87 2.04 4.67
C ALA A 184 46.51 1.94 3.95
N CYS A 185 45.43 2.33 4.64
CA CYS A 185 44.08 2.18 4.13
C CYS A 185 43.88 3.00 2.86
N GLU A 186 44.38 4.24 2.86
CA GLU A 186 44.27 5.22 1.78
C GLU A 186 44.95 4.78 0.48
N ASP A 187 46.02 3.98 0.56
CA ASP A 187 46.73 3.49 -0.63
C ASP A 187 45.87 2.51 -1.44
N CYS A 188 44.96 1.79 -0.77
CA CYS A 188 44.02 0.86 -1.41
C CYS A 188 42.63 1.48 -1.62
N HIS A 189 42.23 2.39 -0.73
CA HIS A 189 40.90 3.00 -0.71
C HIS A 189 40.88 4.46 -1.15
N ALA A 190 41.89 4.93 -1.90
CA ALA A 190 41.93 6.29 -2.44
C ALA A 190 40.67 6.67 -3.24
N ALA A 191 40.13 5.74 -4.03
CA ALA A 191 38.90 5.96 -4.79
C ALA A 191 37.66 6.04 -3.88
N ASP A 192 37.64 5.30 -2.77
CA ASP A 192 36.57 5.39 -1.78
C ASP A 192 36.65 6.73 -1.03
N LEU A 193 37.85 7.13 -0.60
CA LEU A 193 38.12 8.40 0.06
C LEU A 193 37.73 9.59 -0.83
N ALA A 194 38.05 9.56 -2.12
CA ALA A 194 37.70 10.62 -3.07
C ALA A 194 36.19 10.71 -3.35
N ARG A 195 35.43 9.62 -3.16
CA ARG A 195 33.97 9.59 -3.34
C ARG A 195 33.19 9.96 -2.08
N ALA A 196 33.85 9.97 -0.91
CA ALA A 196 33.19 10.26 0.35
C ALA A 196 32.88 11.76 0.46
N THR A 197 31.59 12.11 0.42
CA THR A 197 31.10 13.50 0.50
C THR A 197 30.23 13.76 1.73
N SER A 198 30.00 12.72 2.56
CA SER A 198 29.17 12.84 3.76
C SER A 198 29.70 11.92 4.89
N PRO A 199 30.57 12.42 5.78
CA PRO A 199 31.25 13.73 5.71
C PRO A 199 32.26 13.80 4.55
N ASP A 200 32.58 15.01 4.07
CA ASP A 200 33.63 15.23 3.08
C ASP A 200 35.02 15.16 3.75
N HIS A 201 35.62 13.97 3.74
CA HIS A 201 36.92 13.73 4.37
C HIS A 201 38.03 14.62 3.79
N ALA A 202 37.98 14.93 2.49
CA ALA A 202 39.01 15.73 1.83
C ALA A 202 38.93 17.20 2.26
N ALA A 203 37.72 17.77 2.31
CA ALA A 203 37.50 19.14 2.77
C ALA A 203 37.90 19.32 4.25
N GLN A 204 37.75 18.27 5.06
CA GLN A 204 38.10 18.29 6.48
C GLN A 204 39.56 17.90 6.77
N GLY A 205 40.35 17.52 5.74
CA GLY A 205 41.73 17.04 5.93
C GLY A 205 41.83 15.68 6.62
N TRP A 206 40.76 14.89 6.66
CA TRP A 206 40.67 13.56 7.27
C TRP A 206 41.09 12.46 6.29
N THR A 207 42.33 12.52 5.80
CA THR A 207 42.82 11.62 4.76
C THR A 207 43.56 10.38 5.29
N GLY A 208 43.69 10.24 6.60
CA GLY A 208 44.36 9.12 7.27
C GLY A 208 43.67 8.73 8.58
N ASP A 209 44.22 7.74 9.27
CA ASP A 209 43.66 7.19 10.52
C ASP A 209 42.20 6.73 10.39
N CYS A 210 41.86 6.11 9.26
CA CYS A 210 40.50 5.67 8.93
C CYS A 210 39.88 4.80 10.03
N GLN A 211 40.71 3.97 10.70
CA GLN A 211 40.32 3.08 11.79
C GLN A 211 39.75 3.81 13.02
N ARG A 212 39.94 5.13 13.13
CA ARG A 212 39.29 5.92 14.18
C ARG A 212 37.78 5.90 14.03
N CYS A 213 37.28 5.83 12.79
CA CYS A 213 35.84 5.95 12.46
C CYS A 213 35.26 4.75 11.73
N HIS A 214 36.07 4.05 10.94
CA HIS A 214 35.63 2.99 10.03
C HIS A 214 36.11 1.63 10.53
N ALA A 215 35.23 0.64 10.46
CA ALA A 215 35.58 -0.74 10.79
C ALA A 215 35.96 -1.52 9.52
N PRO A 216 36.91 -2.47 9.57
CA PRO A 216 37.25 -3.33 8.42
C PRO A 216 36.10 -4.21 7.91
N THR A 217 35.01 -4.32 8.67
CA THR A 217 33.77 -5.01 8.30
C THR A 217 32.80 -4.11 7.52
N SER A 218 32.87 -2.79 7.68
CA SER A 218 31.98 -1.82 7.04
C SER A 218 32.51 -0.39 7.13
N TRP A 219 32.41 0.37 6.03
CA TRP A 219 32.67 1.82 5.96
C TRP A 219 31.60 2.69 6.64
N GLY A 220 30.65 2.09 7.36
CA GLY A 220 29.71 2.83 8.20
C GLY A 220 30.39 3.33 9.47
N VAL A 221 29.99 4.51 9.93
CA VAL A 221 30.37 5.05 11.25
C VAL A 221 29.75 4.18 12.36
N GLY A 222 30.45 3.12 12.75
CA GLY A 222 30.04 2.21 13.81
C GLY A 222 30.94 2.36 15.04
N GLY A 223 30.40 2.91 16.14
CA GLY A 223 31.05 2.77 17.45
C GLY A 223 31.32 4.04 18.27
N PHE A 224 30.83 5.22 17.88
CA PHE A 224 31.00 6.43 18.69
C PHE A 224 29.84 6.66 19.65
N THR A 225 30.11 6.60 20.96
CA THR A 225 29.12 6.93 21.99
C THR A 225 29.39 8.33 22.53
N HIS A 226 28.41 9.24 22.38
CA HIS A 226 28.47 10.58 22.98
C HIS A 226 28.00 10.52 24.44
N THR A 227 28.86 10.05 25.35
CA THR A 227 28.50 9.87 26.77
C THR A 227 28.29 11.20 27.51
N ALA A 228 29.05 12.24 27.14
CA ALA A 228 28.91 13.58 27.72
C ALA A 228 27.66 14.33 27.22
N TYR A 229 27.23 14.08 25.97
CA TYR A 229 26.02 14.64 25.40
C TYR A 229 25.31 13.59 24.52
N PRO A 230 24.46 12.73 25.11
CA PRO A 230 23.79 11.68 24.35
C PRO A 230 22.91 12.26 23.23
N LEU A 231 23.28 11.94 21.98
CA LEU A 231 22.52 12.34 20.80
C LEU A 231 21.18 11.60 20.82
N THR A 232 20.12 12.33 21.11
CA THR A 232 18.75 11.84 21.21
C THR A 232 17.81 12.81 20.49
N GLY A 233 16.65 12.31 20.06
CA GLY A 233 15.66 13.11 19.34
C GLY A 233 16.22 13.70 18.04
N ALA A 234 15.99 15.00 17.83
CA ALA A 234 16.41 15.71 16.61
C ALA A 234 17.94 15.76 16.42
N HIS A 235 18.71 15.63 17.50
CA HIS A 235 20.18 15.66 17.45
C HIS A 235 20.80 14.39 16.84
N VAL A 236 20.03 13.32 16.65
CA VAL A 236 20.50 12.08 16.03
C VAL A 236 20.81 12.28 14.53
N ALA A 237 20.07 13.16 13.87
CA ALA A 237 20.24 13.47 12.45
C ALA A 237 21.21 14.63 12.18
N THR A 238 21.73 15.25 13.24
CA THR A 238 22.68 16.37 13.13
C THR A 238 24.01 15.88 12.58
N SER A 239 24.53 16.58 11.58
CA SER A 239 25.83 16.25 11.00
C SER A 239 26.97 16.66 11.92
N CYS A 240 28.10 15.96 11.84
CA CYS A 240 29.21 16.09 12.78
C CYS A 240 29.73 17.53 12.86
N GLU A 241 29.83 18.20 11.71
CA GLU A 241 30.34 19.55 11.55
C GLU A 241 29.45 20.63 12.20
N GLN A 242 28.16 20.35 12.40
CA GLN A 242 27.27 21.27 13.11
C GLN A 242 27.59 21.33 14.61
N CYS A 243 28.17 20.26 15.17
CA CYS A 243 28.61 20.21 16.56
C CYS A 243 30.12 20.46 16.73
N HIS A 244 30.94 19.98 15.79
CA HIS A 244 32.39 20.00 15.84
C HIS A 244 32.99 21.04 14.89
N THR A 245 32.69 22.31 15.13
CA THR A 245 33.01 23.42 14.23
C THR A 245 34.50 23.80 14.19
N SER A 246 35.29 23.40 15.20
CA SER A 246 36.74 23.68 15.28
C SER A 246 37.62 22.71 14.48
N GLY A 247 37.03 21.73 13.79
CA GLY A 247 37.75 20.63 13.14
C GLY A 247 38.28 19.57 14.11
N GLY A 248 38.16 19.80 15.42
CA GLY A 248 38.45 18.86 16.49
C GLY A 248 37.18 18.35 17.19
N PHE A 249 37.23 17.11 17.68
CA PHE A 249 36.10 16.47 18.37
C PHE A 249 36.02 16.79 19.89
N GLY A 250 36.89 17.65 20.41
CA GLY A 250 37.02 17.93 21.85
C GLY A 250 36.24 19.14 22.37
N ASP A 251 35.78 20.04 21.49
CA ASP A 251 35.38 21.40 21.87
C ASP A 251 33.87 21.69 21.76
N ALA A 252 33.07 20.69 21.42
CA ALA A 252 31.63 20.88 21.25
C ALA A 252 30.95 21.22 22.60
N PRO A 253 30.11 22.27 22.67
CA PRO A 253 29.39 22.61 23.89
C PRO A 253 28.48 21.46 24.36
N ALA A 254 28.57 21.08 25.63
CA ALA A 254 27.74 20.03 26.23
C ALA A 254 26.43 20.56 26.86
N THR A 255 26.15 21.87 26.75
CA THR A 255 24.96 22.52 27.30
C THR A 255 24.07 23.05 26.19
N CYS A 256 22.75 23.06 26.42
CA CYS A 256 21.78 23.50 25.41
C CYS A 256 22.01 24.97 25.00
N VAL A 257 22.24 25.86 25.98
CA VAL A 257 22.49 27.29 25.71
C VAL A 257 23.81 27.52 24.98
N GLY A 258 24.79 26.62 25.10
CA GLY A 258 26.05 26.72 24.38
C GLY A 258 25.89 26.73 22.86
N CYS A 259 24.81 26.13 22.34
CA CYS A 259 24.47 26.16 20.91
C CYS A 259 23.20 27.00 20.62
N HIS A 260 22.26 27.09 21.56
CA HIS A 260 20.96 27.72 21.34
C HIS A 260 20.79 29.10 22.02
N ALA A 261 21.89 29.78 22.37
CA ALA A 261 21.85 31.12 22.97
C ALA A 261 21.10 32.14 22.08
N ASP A 262 21.37 32.13 20.78
CA ASP A 262 20.73 33.05 19.84
C ASP A 262 19.22 32.77 19.73
N ALA A 263 18.85 31.49 19.65
CA ALA A 263 17.45 31.08 19.63
C ALA A 263 16.71 31.46 20.93
N TYR A 264 17.38 31.30 22.08
CA TYR A 264 16.86 31.73 23.38
C TYR A 264 16.60 33.25 23.42
N GLY A 265 17.55 34.06 22.93
CA GLY A 265 17.41 35.52 22.88
C GLY A 265 16.37 36.01 21.86
N ALA A 266 16.20 35.28 20.75
CA ALA A 266 15.29 35.64 19.66
C ALA A 266 13.85 35.15 19.83
N THR A 267 13.55 34.30 20.83
CA THR A 267 12.19 33.81 21.03
C THR A 267 11.27 34.97 21.43
N THR A 268 10.10 35.08 20.78
CA THR A 268 9.11 36.12 21.06
C THR A 268 7.87 35.62 21.81
N GLU A 269 7.63 34.31 21.80
CA GLU A 269 6.41 33.71 22.35
C GLU A 269 6.67 32.30 22.95
N PRO A 270 6.81 32.18 24.28
CA PRO A 270 7.03 33.27 25.24
C PRO A 270 8.42 33.91 25.05
N PRO A 271 8.60 35.22 25.33
CA PRO A 271 9.88 35.88 25.15
C PRO A 271 10.86 35.51 26.27
N HIS A 272 11.62 34.43 26.09
CA HIS A 272 12.45 33.81 27.12
C HIS A 272 13.33 34.80 27.90
N ALA A 273 14.09 35.61 27.15
CA ALA A 273 15.00 36.61 27.73
C ALA A 273 14.26 37.75 28.44
N ALA A 274 13.19 38.29 27.84
CA ALA A 274 12.46 39.43 28.39
C ALA A 274 11.62 39.04 29.62
N ALA A 275 11.10 37.82 29.65
CA ALA A 275 10.36 37.26 30.77
C ALA A 275 11.28 36.68 31.88
N GLY A 276 12.60 36.71 31.70
CA GLY A 276 13.57 36.28 32.71
C GLY A 276 13.57 34.78 32.99
N PHE A 277 13.22 33.94 32.01
CA PHE A 277 13.26 32.50 32.17
C PHE A 277 14.69 32.00 32.47
N ALA A 278 14.80 30.88 33.18
CA ALA A 278 16.09 30.28 33.45
C ALA A 278 16.58 29.48 32.23
N MET A 279 17.91 29.41 32.04
CA MET A 279 18.54 28.68 30.92
C MET A 279 18.60 27.15 31.14
N ASN A 280 17.82 26.62 32.08
CA ASN A 280 17.62 25.20 32.27
C ASN A 280 16.57 24.68 31.28
N CYS A 281 16.88 24.69 29.98
CA CYS A 281 15.95 24.39 28.88
C CYS A 281 15.14 23.09 29.08
N ARG A 282 15.75 22.06 29.70
CA ARG A 282 15.11 20.77 30.01
C ARG A 282 13.95 20.84 31.01
N ALA A 283 13.73 21.98 31.67
CA ALA A 283 12.54 22.20 32.49
C ALA A 283 11.26 22.24 31.65
N CYS A 284 11.37 22.63 30.37
CA CYS A 284 10.23 22.79 29.48
C CYS A 284 10.40 22.02 28.16
N HIS A 285 11.60 22.00 27.59
CA HIS A 285 11.89 21.44 26.26
C HIS A 285 12.56 20.07 26.35
N SER A 286 12.45 19.29 25.26
CA SER A 286 13.11 18.00 25.13
C SER A 286 14.06 17.99 23.91
N THR A 287 14.92 16.98 23.82
CA THR A 287 15.78 16.79 22.64
C THR A 287 15.00 16.37 21.39
N SER A 288 13.73 15.96 21.53
CA SER A 288 12.84 15.62 20.42
C SER A 288 12.06 16.80 19.88
N ALA A 289 11.76 17.81 20.72
CA ALA A 289 11.01 19.00 20.30
C ALA A 289 11.25 20.18 21.25
N TRP A 290 11.31 21.39 20.66
CA TRP A 290 11.35 22.67 21.38
C TRP A 290 9.97 23.17 21.84
N ALA A 291 8.88 22.46 21.54
CA ALA A 291 7.59 22.78 22.17
C ALA A 291 7.66 22.47 23.68
N PRO A 292 7.23 23.38 24.57
CA PRO A 292 7.21 23.12 26.00
C PRO A 292 6.20 22.01 26.30
N THR A 293 6.64 20.91 26.92
CA THR A 293 5.77 19.75 27.21
C THR A 293 5.17 19.78 28.62
N THR A 294 5.65 20.67 29.49
CA THR A 294 5.32 20.70 30.91
C THR A 294 5.27 22.14 31.42
N PHE A 295 4.09 22.77 31.34
CA PHE A 295 3.81 24.07 31.97
C PHE A 295 2.64 23.89 32.95
N ASP A 296 2.90 24.12 34.24
CA ASP A 296 1.89 23.93 35.28
C ASP A 296 0.93 25.12 35.33
N HIS A 297 -0.29 24.90 34.83
CA HIS A 297 -1.42 25.81 34.91
C HIS A 297 -2.46 25.34 35.92
N SER A 298 -2.09 24.53 36.92
CA SER A 298 -3.03 24.02 37.93
C SER A 298 -3.77 25.13 38.68
N SER A 299 -3.11 26.28 38.88
CA SER A 299 -3.73 27.47 39.48
C SER A 299 -4.83 28.06 38.60
N PHE A 300 -4.65 28.11 37.28
CA PHE A 300 -5.68 28.54 36.32
C PHE A 300 -5.75 27.53 35.17
N PRO A 301 -6.56 26.46 35.31
CA PRO A 301 -6.60 25.39 34.32
C PRO A 301 -6.99 25.91 32.93
N LEU A 302 -6.13 25.69 31.95
CA LEU A 302 -6.39 26.06 30.56
C LEU A 302 -7.40 25.06 29.93
N THR A 303 -8.68 25.30 30.15
CA THR A 303 -9.77 24.49 29.61
C THR A 303 -10.55 25.23 28.52
N GLY A 304 -11.15 24.48 27.59
CA GLY A 304 -11.97 25.05 26.52
C GLY A 304 -11.19 26.01 25.62
N ALA A 305 -11.73 27.22 25.38
CA ALA A 305 -11.12 28.23 24.52
C ALA A 305 -9.76 28.73 25.04
N HIS A 306 -9.53 28.73 26.36
CA HIS A 306 -8.25 29.13 26.96
C HIS A 306 -7.12 28.13 26.65
N ALA A 307 -7.45 26.87 26.35
CA ALA A 307 -6.44 25.86 25.97
C ALA A 307 -5.78 26.14 24.62
N GLN A 308 -6.41 26.98 23.78
CA GLN A 308 -5.93 27.35 22.45
C GLN A 308 -5.46 28.81 22.39
N ALA A 309 -5.47 29.52 23.52
CA ALA A 309 -5.06 30.90 23.57
C ALA A 309 -3.53 31.02 23.48
N ASP A 310 -3.07 31.99 22.69
CA ASP A 310 -1.66 32.36 22.65
C ASP A 310 -1.22 32.85 24.03
N CYS A 311 0.02 32.52 24.43
CA CYS A 311 0.55 32.88 25.75
C CYS A 311 0.46 34.40 25.99
N SER A 312 0.73 35.17 24.95
CA SER A 312 0.69 36.63 24.95
C SER A 312 -0.71 37.22 25.19
N ALA A 313 -1.77 36.48 24.88
CA ALA A 313 -3.15 36.92 25.13
C ALA A 313 -3.45 37.02 26.63
N CYS A 314 -2.85 36.13 27.44
CA CYS A 314 -3.00 36.14 28.89
C CYS A 314 -1.85 36.93 29.55
N HIS A 315 -0.60 36.67 29.13
CA HIS A 315 0.61 37.25 29.73
C HIS A 315 0.98 38.61 29.14
N VAL A 316 0.03 39.55 29.20
CA VAL A 316 0.17 40.90 28.64
C VAL A 316 1.38 41.60 29.27
N GLY A 317 2.21 42.22 28.42
CA GLY A 317 3.44 42.91 28.86
C GLY A 317 4.56 41.98 29.31
N GLY A 318 4.48 40.68 29.01
CA GLY A 318 5.52 39.70 29.35
C GLY A 318 5.53 39.29 30.82
N VAL A 319 4.42 39.51 31.55
CA VAL A 319 4.28 39.11 32.95
C VAL A 319 3.75 37.68 33.01
N TYR A 320 4.58 36.73 33.45
CA TYR A 320 4.23 35.30 33.52
C TYR A 320 3.86 34.78 34.93
N ALA A 321 3.92 35.64 35.95
CA ALA A 321 3.60 35.29 37.33
C ALA A 321 2.61 36.28 37.95
N GLY A 322 1.70 35.77 38.79
CA GLY A 322 0.82 36.59 39.62
C GLY A 322 -0.34 37.26 38.87
N LEU A 323 -0.77 36.73 37.73
CA LEU A 323 -1.97 37.23 37.06
C LEU A 323 -3.23 36.97 37.90
N PRO A 324 -4.22 37.89 37.82
CA PRO A 324 -5.54 37.64 38.39
C PRO A 324 -6.18 36.39 37.79
N GLN A 325 -6.89 35.63 38.62
CA GLN A 325 -7.52 34.36 38.22
C GLN A 325 -9.04 34.47 38.04
N SER A 326 -9.63 35.61 38.40
CA SER A 326 -11.07 35.83 38.24
C SER A 326 -11.43 36.19 36.80
N CYS A 327 -12.51 35.61 36.28
CA CYS A 327 -12.93 35.82 34.89
C CYS A 327 -13.07 37.30 34.54
N VAL A 328 -13.71 38.08 35.42
CA VAL A 328 -13.99 39.50 35.20
C VAL A 328 -12.73 40.36 35.15
N ALA A 329 -11.61 39.92 35.75
CA ALA A 329 -10.36 40.69 35.70
C ALA A 329 -9.82 40.81 34.27
N CYS A 330 -10.13 39.84 33.41
CA CYS A 330 -9.78 39.86 31.98
C CYS A 330 -10.99 40.20 31.10
N HIS A 331 -12.18 39.71 31.44
CA HIS A 331 -13.41 39.84 30.65
C HIS A 331 -14.34 40.97 31.11
N GLN A 332 -13.81 42.02 31.76
CA GLN A 332 -14.63 43.14 32.23
C GLN A 332 -15.36 43.85 31.09
N ALA A 333 -14.71 44.00 29.94
CA ALA A 333 -15.29 44.61 28.75
C ALA A 333 -16.42 43.75 28.18
N ASP A 334 -16.22 42.42 28.12
CA ASP A 334 -17.23 41.48 27.64
C ASP A 334 -18.44 41.45 28.58
N PHE A 335 -18.21 41.43 29.89
CA PHE A 335 -19.27 41.51 30.91
C PHE A 335 -20.09 42.79 30.79
N ALA A 336 -19.43 43.95 30.62
CA ALA A 336 -20.12 45.23 30.51
C ALA A 336 -20.80 45.45 29.15
N GLY A 337 -20.31 44.80 28.09
CA GLY A 337 -20.78 45.00 26.71
C GLY A 337 -21.87 44.03 26.25
N THR A 338 -22.18 42.99 27.02
CA THR A 338 -23.22 42.02 26.65
C THR A 338 -24.61 42.63 26.83
N THR A 339 -25.48 42.49 25.82
CA THR A 339 -26.84 43.07 25.80
C THR A 339 -27.96 42.01 25.78
N ALA A 340 -27.62 40.73 25.66
CA ALA A 340 -28.59 39.64 25.52
C ALA A 340 -28.13 38.36 26.25
N PRO A 341 -28.45 38.21 27.56
CA PRO A 341 -29.07 39.19 28.45
C PRO A 341 -28.07 40.28 28.86
N ASP A 342 -28.55 41.51 29.11
CA ASP A 342 -27.70 42.60 29.60
C ASP A 342 -27.27 42.36 31.06
N HIS A 343 -25.98 42.05 31.26
CA HIS A 343 -25.46 41.71 32.59
C HIS A 343 -25.46 42.88 33.57
N VAL A 344 -25.24 44.09 33.08
CA VAL A 344 -25.18 45.30 33.93
C VAL A 344 -26.59 45.72 34.32
N ALA A 345 -27.52 45.78 33.36
CA ALA A 345 -28.92 46.14 33.63
C ALA A 345 -29.62 45.11 34.52
N ALA A 346 -29.31 43.82 34.35
CA ALA A 346 -29.85 42.75 35.20
C ALA A 346 -29.13 42.61 36.56
N SER A 347 -28.07 43.39 36.81
CA SER A 347 -27.26 43.32 38.03
C SER A 347 -26.72 41.92 38.34
N TYR A 348 -26.25 41.20 37.32
CA TYR A 348 -25.68 39.87 37.52
C TYR A 348 -24.36 39.93 38.31
N PRO A 349 -24.07 38.91 39.16
CA PRO A 349 -22.81 38.85 39.89
C PRO A 349 -21.62 38.55 38.96
N ASN A 350 -20.41 38.86 39.42
CA ASN A 350 -19.16 38.55 38.72
C ASN A 350 -18.66 37.10 38.95
N THR A 351 -19.48 36.25 39.56
CA THR A 351 -19.27 34.80 39.66
C THR A 351 -19.72 34.14 38.37
N CYS A 352 -18.96 34.37 37.31
CA CYS A 352 -19.29 33.98 35.94
C CYS A 352 -19.55 32.47 35.81
N GLU A 353 -18.86 31.65 36.61
CA GLU A 353 -18.89 30.18 36.57
C GLU A 353 -20.25 29.58 36.96
N GLN A 354 -21.15 30.38 37.52
CA GLN A 354 -22.54 29.97 37.76
C GLN A 354 -23.35 29.78 36.48
N CYS A 355 -22.93 30.45 35.41
CA CYS A 355 -23.63 30.48 34.14
C CYS A 355 -22.70 30.05 33.01
N HIS A 356 -21.51 30.62 32.95
CA HIS A 356 -20.55 30.42 31.85
C HIS A 356 -19.52 29.35 32.18
N ASN A 357 -19.05 28.67 31.15
CA ASN A 357 -17.90 27.77 31.25
C ASN A 357 -16.82 28.19 30.25
N THR A 358 -15.63 27.61 30.38
CA THR A 358 -14.48 27.99 29.56
C THR A 358 -14.55 27.48 28.11
N VAL A 359 -15.54 26.67 27.73
CA VAL A 359 -15.66 26.05 26.39
C VAL A 359 -16.41 26.96 25.43
N ALA A 360 -17.54 27.54 25.85
CA ALA A 360 -18.32 28.46 25.03
C ALA A 360 -19.04 29.50 25.90
N TRP A 361 -18.65 30.77 25.76
CA TRP A 361 -19.23 31.92 26.48
C TRP A 361 -20.67 32.27 26.05
N THR A 362 -21.14 31.75 24.92
CA THR A 362 -22.45 32.08 24.32
C THR A 362 -23.59 31.20 24.80
N ARG A 363 -23.32 30.13 25.56
CA ARG A 363 -24.35 29.28 26.16
C ARG A 363 -24.06 29.13 27.64
N ALA A 364 -24.86 29.80 28.46
CA ALA A 364 -24.82 29.55 29.89
C ALA A 364 -25.31 28.11 30.16
N ASP A 365 -24.44 27.24 30.68
CA ASP A 365 -24.78 25.86 31.03
C ASP A 365 -25.39 25.87 32.45
N PHE A 366 -26.57 26.45 32.55
CA PHE A 366 -27.28 26.63 33.83
C PHE A 366 -28.17 25.42 34.11
N ASP A 367 -27.79 24.64 35.13
CA ASP A 367 -28.64 23.58 35.67
C ASP A 367 -29.75 24.20 36.54
N HIS A 368 -30.99 23.89 36.21
CA HIS A 368 -32.16 24.34 36.95
C HIS A 368 -32.46 23.48 38.19
N ALA A 369 -31.68 22.43 38.45
CA ALA A 369 -31.80 21.60 39.64
C ALA A 369 -31.55 22.43 40.92
N GLY A 370 -32.55 22.49 41.80
CA GLY A 370 -32.45 23.19 43.08
C GLY A 370 -32.80 24.67 43.06
N VAL A 371 -33.31 25.21 41.94
CA VAL A 371 -33.81 26.59 41.89
C VAL A 371 -35.06 26.72 42.77
N THR A 372 -34.96 27.52 43.85
CA THR A 372 -36.05 27.78 44.81
C THR A 372 -36.75 29.14 44.61
N ARG A 373 -36.27 29.96 43.69
CA ARG A 373 -36.81 31.30 43.39
C ARG A 373 -37.85 31.24 42.26
N ASN A 374 -38.74 32.24 42.20
CA ASN A 374 -39.79 32.31 41.17
C ASN A 374 -39.16 32.50 39.78
N CYS A 375 -39.56 31.68 38.79
CA CYS A 375 -39.00 31.69 37.44
C CYS A 375 -39.07 33.04 36.74
N ALA A 376 -40.16 33.80 36.96
CA ALA A 376 -40.32 35.13 36.38
C ALA A 376 -39.34 36.16 36.96
N GLN A 377 -38.61 35.87 38.04
CA GLN A 377 -37.52 36.74 38.52
C GLN A 377 -36.28 36.68 37.61
N CYS A 378 -36.08 35.59 36.89
CA CYS A 378 -34.98 35.42 35.93
C CYS A 378 -35.47 35.58 34.48
N HIS A 379 -36.69 35.12 34.19
CA HIS A 379 -37.28 35.08 32.84
C HIS A 379 -38.35 36.14 32.60
N LEU A 380 -38.30 37.28 33.30
CA LEU A 380 -39.32 38.33 33.14
C LEU A 380 -39.34 38.91 31.72
N VAL A 381 -38.15 39.07 31.13
CA VAL A 381 -37.99 39.57 29.77
C VAL A 381 -38.61 38.58 28.79
N ASP A 382 -38.31 37.29 28.95
CA ASP A 382 -38.88 36.22 28.12
C ASP A 382 -40.41 36.15 28.25
N PHE A 383 -40.93 36.22 29.47
CA PHE A 383 -42.37 36.24 29.77
C PHE A 383 -43.08 37.38 29.02
N ASN A 384 -42.53 38.59 29.08
CA ASN A 384 -43.10 39.78 28.44
C ASN A 384 -42.94 39.79 26.91
N ALA A 385 -41.91 39.11 26.37
CA ALA A 385 -41.63 39.08 24.94
C ALA A 385 -42.50 38.08 24.15
N THR A 386 -43.27 37.23 24.82
CA THR A 386 -44.14 36.26 24.16
C THR A 386 -45.30 36.91 23.41
N SER A 387 -45.61 36.40 22.21
CA SER A 387 -46.64 36.97 21.31
C SER A 387 -47.69 35.97 20.82
N GLN A 388 -47.47 34.66 20.98
CA GLN A 388 -48.36 33.61 20.45
C GLN A 388 -48.39 32.35 21.36
N PRO A 389 -49.13 32.36 22.49
CA PRO A 389 -49.91 33.47 23.04
C PRO A 389 -49.03 34.50 23.77
N SER A 390 -49.51 35.73 23.91
CA SER A 390 -48.87 36.73 24.77
C SER A 390 -49.23 36.47 26.22
N HIS A 391 -48.25 36.09 27.03
CA HIS A 391 -48.49 35.78 28.44
C HIS A 391 -49.04 37.00 29.20
N ALA A 392 -48.44 38.17 28.97
CA ALA A 392 -48.85 39.43 29.60
C ALA A 392 -50.22 39.93 29.12
N ALA A 393 -50.47 39.97 27.80
CA ALA A 393 -51.72 40.50 27.27
C ALA A 393 -52.92 39.58 27.53
N SER A 394 -52.70 38.28 27.67
CA SER A 394 -53.75 37.30 27.97
C SER A 394 -53.94 37.05 29.47
N GLY A 395 -53.18 37.72 30.34
CA GLY A 395 -53.35 37.64 31.80
C GLY A 395 -52.89 36.31 32.43
N PHE A 396 -51.94 35.62 31.82
CA PHE A 396 -51.40 34.37 32.39
C PHE A 396 -50.60 34.64 33.68
N PRO A 397 -50.65 33.72 34.67
CA PRO A 397 -49.95 33.90 35.94
C PRO A 397 -48.43 33.69 35.80
N THR A 398 -47.65 34.29 36.71
CA THR A 398 -46.18 34.11 36.79
C THR A 398 -45.76 32.81 37.50
N THR A 399 -46.70 31.89 37.74
CA THR A 399 -46.45 30.53 38.20
C THR A 399 -46.11 29.63 37.01
N CYS A 400 -44.96 29.89 36.39
CA CYS A 400 -44.54 29.28 35.12
C CYS A 400 -44.58 27.73 35.15
N GLN A 401 -44.35 27.11 36.31
CA GLN A 401 -44.35 25.66 36.51
C GLN A 401 -45.72 25.01 36.28
N THR A 402 -46.79 25.80 36.21
CA THR A 402 -48.14 25.32 35.87
C THR A 402 -48.20 24.81 34.43
N CYS A 403 -47.39 25.40 33.54
CA CYS A 403 -47.44 25.13 32.10
C CYS A 403 -46.10 24.66 31.53
N HIS A 404 -44.98 25.02 32.18
CA HIS A 404 -43.63 24.80 31.70
C HIS A 404 -42.81 23.96 32.68
N THR A 405 -41.84 23.23 32.15
CA THR A 405 -40.86 22.50 32.96
C THR A 405 -39.47 23.11 32.77
N THR A 406 -38.55 22.81 33.67
CA THR A 406 -37.15 23.25 33.57
C THR A 406 -36.41 22.64 32.38
N THR A 407 -36.96 21.58 31.76
CA THR A 407 -36.36 20.88 30.61
C THR A 407 -37.10 21.16 29.29
N HIS A 408 -38.37 21.59 29.35
CA HIS A 408 -39.18 21.92 28.18
C HIS A 408 -39.98 23.21 28.42
N TRP A 409 -39.47 24.31 27.87
CA TRP A 409 -40.15 25.61 27.84
C TRP A 409 -41.19 25.70 26.71
N THR A 410 -41.03 24.94 25.63
CA THR A 410 -42.00 24.86 24.53
C THR A 410 -42.11 23.44 23.97
N PRO A 411 -43.33 22.97 23.65
CA PRO A 411 -44.62 23.58 23.98
C PRO A 411 -44.97 23.40 25.47
N SER A 412 -45.65 24.39 26.06
CA SER A 412 -46.34 24.19 27.34
C SER A 412 -47.49 23.20 27.15
N THR A 413 -47.73 22.36 28.14
CA THR A 413 -48.84 21.39 28.09
C THR A 413 -50.15 22.12 28.36
N PHE A 414 -50.94 22.37 27.32
CA PHE A 414 -52.30 22.90 27.45
C PHE A 414 -53.29 21.74 27.37
N ASP A 415 -53.97 21.46 28.49
CA ASP A 415 -54.99 20.41 28.53
C ASP A 415 -56.26 20.87 27.78
N HIS A 416 -56.53 20.23 26.64
CA HIS A 416 -57.74 20.41 25.85
C HIS A 416 -58.77 19.31 26.13
N ALA A 417 -58.85 18.79 27.36
CA ALA A 417 -59.78 17.71 27.75
C ALA A 417 -61.24 17.96 27.36
N SER A 418 -61.68 19.22 27.33
CA SER A 418 -63.06 19.59 26.94
C SER A 418 -63.30 19.57 25.42
N PHE A 419 -62.25 19.67 24.61
CA PHE A 419 -62.30 19.53 23.16
C PHE A 419 -60.98 18.94 22.65
N PRO A 420 -60.84 17.60 22.63
CA PRO A 420 -59.60 16.96 22.25
C PRO A 420 -59.20 17.31 20.82
N LEU A 421 -58.08 18.01 20.66
CA LEU A 421 -57.53 18.35 19.35
C LEU A 421 -57.08 17.06 18.65
N THR A 422 -57.86 16.64 17.65
CA THR A 422 -57.63 15.43 16.87
C THR A 422 -57.64 15.76 15.38
N GLY A 423 -56.93 14.95 14.58
CA GLY A 423 -56.85 15.16 13.13
C GLY A 423 -56.30 16.53 12.74
N ALA A 424 -56.96 17.22 11.80
CA ALA A 424 -56.53 18.52 11.28
C ALA A 424 -56.49 19.63 12.34
N HIS A 425 -57.27 19.51 13.43
CA HIS A 425 -57.27 20.46 14.54
C HIS A 425 -55.96 20.45 15.35
N THR A 426 -55.15 19.38 15.26
CA THR A 426 -53.82 19.33 15.92
C THR A 426 -52.83 20.34 15.35
N GLN A 427 -53.06 20.83 14.12
CA GLN A 427 -52.21 21.81 13.44
C GLN A 427 -52.88 23.20 13.36
N ALA A 428 -54.05 23.37 13.95
CA ALA A 428 -54.75 24.64 13.93
C ALA A 428 -54.00 25.65 14.81
N ALA A 429 -53.74 26.84 14.27
CA ALA A 429 -53.19 27.93 15.05
C ALA A 429 -54.18 28.33 16.14
N CYS A 430 -53.73 28.56 17.38
CA CYS A 430 -54.64 28.84 18.50
C CYS A 430 -55.65 29.97 18.19
N ALA A 431 -55.21 31.01 17.45
CA ALA A 431 -56.04 32.13 17.04
C ALA A 431 -57.20 31.76 16.11
N SER A 432 -57.15 30.63 15.40
CA SER A 432 -58.27 30.17 14.55
C SER A 432 -59.47 29.72 15.37
N CYS A 433 -59.24 29.32 16.63
CA CYS A 433 -60.29 28.91 17.56
C CYS A 433 -60.54 29.98 18.65
N HIS A 434 -59.50 30.73 19.03
CA HIS A 434 -59.53 31.75 20.09
C HIS A 434 -59.43 33.17 19.52
N GLY A 435 -60.41 33.54 18.69
CA GLY A 435 -60.50 34.88 18.12
C GLY A 435 -60.52 35.97 19.19
N GLY A 436 -59.75 37.04 19.00
CA GLY A 436 -59.66 38.17 19.95
C GLY A 436 -58.78 37.90 21.19
N GLY A 437 -58.02 36.80 21.23
CA GLY A 437 -57.11 36.48 22.33
C GLY A 437 -57.80 35.94 23.58
N VAL A 438 -59.06 35.51 23.46
CA VAL A 438 -59.86 34.95 24.56
C VAL A 438 -59.77 33.42 24.51
N TYR A 439 -59.10 32.84 25.51
CA TYR A 439 -58.81 31.40 25.59
C TYR A 439 -59.80 30.60 26.44
N SER A 440 -60.84 31.24 26.99
CA SER A 440 -61.88 30.61 27.81
C SER A 440 -63.25 30.70 27.12
N GLY A 441 -64.02 29.61 27.15
CA GLY A 441 -65.41 29.59 26.70
C GLY A 441 -65.62 29.42 25.19
N THR A 442 -64.61 29.01 24.43
CA THR A 442 -64.74 28.74 22.98
C THR A 442 -65.75 27.62 22.69
N PRO A 443 -66.71 27.80 21.77
CA PRO A 443 -67.67 26.75 21.40
C PRO A 443 -67.01 25.49 20.83
N THR A 444 -67.58 24.31 21.13
CA THR A 444 -67.01 22.99 20.75
C THR A 444 -67.78 22.27 19.63
N GLN A 445 -68.87 22.84 19.13
CA GLN A 445 -69.70 22.22 18.10
C GLN A 445 -69.12 22.47 16.70
N CYS A 446 -69.00 21.42 15.87
CA CYS A 446 -68.41 21.53 14.52
C CYS A 446 -69.07 22.62 13.67
N SER A 447 -70.40 22.72 13.72
CA SER A 447 -71.18 23.71 12.97
C SER A 447 -70.96 25.15 13.45
N ALA A 448 -70.49 25.37 14.68
CA ALA A 448 -70.18 26.72 15.17
C ALA A 448 -68.96 27.33 14.45
N CYS A 449 -68.08 26.48 13.91
CA CYS A 449 -66.85 26.89 13.22
C CYS A 449 -66.89 26.60 11.70
N HIS A 450 -67.54 25.52 11.27
CA HIS A 450 -67.54 25.04 9.88
C HIS A 450 -68.86 25.22 9.12
N MET A 451 -69.72 26.15 9.56
CA MET A 451 -71.01 26.38 8.88
C MET A 451 -70.84 26.81 7.41
N THR A 452 -69.82 27.63 7.13
CA THR A 452 -69.52 28.10 5.77
C THR A 452 -69.17 26.92 4.86
N ASP A 453 -68.34 25.99 5.35
CA ASP A 453 -67.95 24.79 4.60
C ASP A 453 -69.15 23.89 4.31
N TYR A 454 -70.03 23.71 5.31
CA TYR A 454 -71.27 22.95 5.18
C TYR A 454 -72.19 23.53 4.09
N GLN A 455 -72.33 24.86 4.02
CA GLN A 455 -73.20 25.53 3.05
C GLN A 455 -72.64 25.54 1.63
N GLN A 456 -71.31 25.54 1.47
CA GLN A 456 -70.64 25.71 0.18
C GLN A 456 -70.24 24.39 -0.51
N THR A 457 -70.41 23.25 0.16
CA THR A 457 -70.05 21.96 -0.45
C THR A 457 -71.02 21.63 -1.60
N ALA A 458 -70.48 21.32 -2.78
CA ALA A 458 -71.26 21.10 -4.00
C ALA A 458 -71.39 19.62 -4.41
N ALA A 459 -70.54 18.73 -3.89
CA ALA A 459 -70.48 17.33 -4.32
C ALA A 459 -70.09 16.37 -3.15
N PRO A 460 -71.07 15.71 -2.50
CA PRO A 460 -72.50 15.94 -2.61
C PRO A 460 -72.88 17.31 -2.01
N ASN A 461 -73.94 17.96 -2.52
CA ASN A 461 -74.38 19.23 -1.93
C ASN A 461 -75.08 18.99 -0.59
N HIS A 462 -74.41 19.34 0.52
CA HIS A 462 -74.91 19.08 1.87
C HIS A 462 -76.22 19.82 2.18
N ALA A 463 -76.26 21.12 1.90
CA ALA A 463 -77.40 21.97 2.19
C ALA A 463 -78.63 21.65 1.32
N ALA A 464 -78.44 21.47 0.01
CA ALA A 464 -79.53 21.20 -0.93
C ALA A 464 -80.11 19.78 -0.79
N SER A 465 -79.30 18.83 -0.33
CA SER A 465 -79.74 17.44 -0.11
C SER A 465 -80.25 17.19 1.32
N GLY A 466 -80.26 18.23 2.18
CA GLY A 466 -80.84 18.15 3.54
C GLY A 466 -80.05 17.27 4.53
N TYR A 467 -78.72 17.23 4.42
CA TYR A 467 -77.89 16.47 5.37
C TYR A 467 -77.94 17.08 6.81
N PRO A 468 -77.65 16.33 7.87
CA PRO A 468 -77.63 16.85 9.24
C PRO A 468 -76.37 17.69 9.56
N THR A 469 -76.48 18.61 10.51
CA THR A 469 -75.34 19.40 11.04
C THR A 469 -74.57 18.71 12.17
N ALA A 470 -74.97 17.49 12.54
CA ALA A 470 -74.17 16.55 13.34
C ALA A 470 -73.07 15.95 12.46
N CYS A 471 -72.09 16.78 12.10
CA CYS A 471 -71.07 16.48 11.11
C CYS A 471 -70.28 15.21 11.45
N GLU A 472 -70.08 14.92 12.74
CA GLU A 472 -69.38 13.75 13.27
C GLU A 472 -70.02 12.40 12.90
N GLN A 473 -71.27 12.39 12.43
CA GLN A 473 -71.93 11.16 11.96
C GLN A 473 -71.33 10.65 10.65
N CYS A 474 -70.78 11.54 9.82
CA CYS A 474 -70.24 11.20 8.51
C CYS A 474 -68.76 11.54 8.40
N HIS A 475 -68.34 12.64 9.04
CA HIS A 475 -67.00 13.19 8.95
C HIS A 475 -66.21 12.96 10.23
N THR A 476 -64.90 12.91 10.09
CA THR A 476 -63.97 12.89 11.22
C THR A 476 -63.16 14.17 11.24
N THR A 477 -62.56 14.48 12.37
CA THR A 477 -61.63 15.61 12.52
C THR A 477 -60.37 15.49 11.67
N ILE A 478 -60.12 14.33 11.02
CA ILE A 478 -58.94 14.06 10.19
C ILE A 478 -59.12 14.57 8.75
N ALA A 479 -60.28 14.35 8.12
CA ALA A 479 -60.53 14.80 6.75
C ALA A 479 -62.02 14.91 6.43
N TRP A 480 -62.46 16.11 6.03
CA TRP A 480 -63.83 16.38 5.54
C TRP A 480 -64.16 15.74 4.19
N ARG A 481 -63.14 15.32 3.40
CA ARG A 481 -63.34 14.73 2.07
C ARG A 481 -63.60 13.22 2.08
N ARG A 482 -63.41 12.54 3.22
CA ARG A 482 -63.71 11.11 3.37
C ARG A 482 -64.84 10.95 4.38
N ALA A 483 -66.07 11.02 3.88
CA ALA A 483 -67.19 10.48 4.63
C ALA A 483 -66.95 8.98 4.78
N ASN A 484 -66.91 8.47 6.02
CA ASN A 484 -66.73 7.03 6.24
C ASN A 484 -68.06 6.32 5.98
N PHE A 485 -68.35 6.06 4.70
CA PHE A 485 -69.54 5.35 4.27
C PHE A 485 -69.23 3.85 4.12
N ASP A 486 -69.89 3.02 4.91
CA ASP A 486 -69.79 1.57 4.83
C ASP A 486 -70.64 1.03 3.66
N HIS A 487 -70.03 0.21 2.80
CA HIS A 487 -70.68 -0.44 1.65
C HIS A 487 -71.40 -1.74 2.05
N ALA A 488 -71.35 -2.13 3.32
CA ALA A 488 -72.02 -3.32 3.83
C ALA A 488 -73.54 -3.30 3.54
N GLY A 489 -74.00 -4.26 2.73
CA GLY A 489 -75.41 -4.43 2.38
C GLY A 489 -75.82 -3.87 1.00
N VAL A 490 -74.93 -3.18 0.28
CA VAL A 490 -75.21 -2.68 -1.06
C VAL A 490 -75.05 -3.80 -2.09
N ILE A 491 -76.16 -4.49 -2.41
CA ILE A 491 -76.13 -5.69 -3.28
C ILE A 491 -76.72 -5.48 -4.69
N ARG A 492 -77.41 -4.38 -5.00
CA ARG A 492 -77.88 -4.04 -6.36
C ARG A 492 -77.89 -2.53 -6.59
N GLY A 493 -77.51 -2.09 -7.80
CA GLY A 493 -77.63 -0.68 -8.22
C GLY A 493 -76.33 0.14 -8.16
N CYS A 494 -75.14 -0.49 -8.21
CA CYS A 494 -73.83 0.21 -8.18
C CYS A 494 -73.75 1.37 -9.19
N GLN A 495 -74.38 1.20 -10.36
CA GLN A 495 -74.46 2.21 -11.40
C GLN A 495 -75.08 3.55 -10.93
N GLN A 496 -76.03 3.53 -9.99
CA GLN A 496 -76.70 4.75 -9.51
C GLN A 496 -75.74 5.71 -8.78
N CYS A 497 -74.69 5.16 -8.18
CA CYS A 497 -73.66 5.93 -7.48
C CYS A 497 -72.38 6.07 -8.32
N HIS A 498 -72.07 5.10 -9.20
CA HIS A 498 -70.79 5.00 -9.93
C HIS A 498 -70.88 5.12 -11.46
N GLN A 499 -71.96 5.73 -11.99
CA GLN A 499 -72.15 5.89 -13.44
C GLN A 499 -71.00 6.68 -14.10
N ALA A 500 -70.53 7.72 -13.43
CA ALA A 500 -69.46 8.57 -13.97
C ALA A 500 -68.15 7.79 -14.10
N ASP A 501 -67.84 6.93 -13.12
CA ASP A 501 -66.63 6.12 -13.09
C ASP A 501 -66.61 5.08 -14.22
N TYR A 502 -67.76 4.44 -14.50
CA TYR A 502 -67.90 3.48 -15.60
C TYR A 502 -67.60 4.08 -16.98
N ILE A 503 -68.07 5.30 -17.26
CA ILE A 503 -67.83 5.98 -18.53
C ILE A 503 -66.38 6.46 -18.64
N ALA A 504 -65.80 6.91 -17.53
CA ALA A 504 -64.47 7.52 -17.51
C ALA A 504 -63.29 6.53 -17.51
N THR A 505 -63.54 5.23 -17.34
CA THR A 505 -62.46 4.24 -17.23
C THR A 505 -61.78 4.03 -18.59
N THR A 506 -60.44 4.12 -18.64
CA THR A 506 -59.63 4.02 -19.86
C THR A 506 -58.72 2.79 -19.95
N ALA A 507 -58.60 2.00 -18.87
CA ALA A 507 -57.68 0.86 -18.79
C ALA A 507 -58.25 -0.29 -17.92
N PRO A 508 -58.94 -1.30 -18.52
CA PRO A 508 -59.41 -1.30 -19.90
C PRO A 508 -60.55 -0.29 -20.10
N PRO A 509 -60.72 0.28 -21.30
CA PRO A 509 -61.79 1.23 -21.55
C PRO A 509 -63.14 0.53 -21.64
N HIS A 510 -63.77 0.25 -20.48
CA HIS A 510 -64.93 -0.63 -20.31
C HIS A 510 -66.06 -0.31 -21.31
N ALA A 511 -66.44 0.96 -21.42
CA ALA A 511 -67.49 1.40 -22.34
C ALA A 511 -67.09 1.26 -23.83
N ALA A 512 -65.84 1.58 -24.19
CA ALA A 512 -65.38 1.54 -25.59
C ALA A 512 -65.09 0.12 -26.09
N THR A 513 -64.79 -0.82 -25.19
CA THR A 513 -64.49 -2.22 -25.50
C THR A 513 -65.68 -3.17 -25.28
N GLY A 514 -66.82 -2.64 -24.83
CA GLY A 514 -68.08 -3.36 -24.74
C GLY A 514 -68.20 -4.32 -23.55
N TYR A 515 -67.56 -4.00 -22.41
CA TYR A 515 -67.69 -4.80 -21.19
C TYR A 515 -69.12 -4.74 -20.62
N PRO A 516 -69.63 -5.82 -19.99
CA PRO A 516 -70.99 -5.85 -19.45
C PRO A 516 -71.14 -4.97 -18.19
N ASN A 517 -72.37 -4.50 -17.93
CA ASN A 517 -72.71 -3.67 -16.76
C ASN A 517 -72.96 -4.48 -15.47
N THR A 518 -72.65 -5.77 -15.48
CA THR A 518 -72.66 -6.67 -14.32
C THR A 518 -71.35 -6.52 -13.52
N CYS A 519 -71.11 -5.31 -13.00
CA CYS A 519 -69.86 -4.92 -12.35
C CYS A 519 -69.37 -5.92 -11.29
N GLN A 520 -70.31 -6.52 -10.56
CA GLN A 520 -70.07 -7.46 -9.46
C GLN A 520 -69.39 -8.77 -9.90
N GLN A 521 -69.42 -9.09 -11.20
CA GLN A 521 -68.75 -10.28 -11.74
C GLN A 521 -67.23 -10.11 -11.81
N CYS A 522 -66.76 -8.87 -11.89
CA CYS A 522 -65.34 -8.54 -12.02
C CYS A 522 -64.81 -7.76 -10.82
N HIS A 523 -65.68 -7.02 -10.11
CA HIS A 523 -65.32 -6.06 -9.07
C HIS A 523 -66.06 -6.34 -7.75
N GLY A 524 -65.39 -6.11 -6.62
CA GLY A 524 -66.00 -6.21 -5.29
C GLY A 524 -66.61 -4.88 -4.83
N THR A 525 -67.41 -4.92 -3.76
CA THR A 525 -68.00 -3.71 -3.13
C THR A 525 -66.97 -2.81 -2.43
N ASN A 526 -65.77 -3.34 -2.18
CA ASN A 526 -64.72 -2.66 -1.41
C ASN A 526 -63.56 -2.19 -2.28
N ALA A 527 -63.43 -2.70 -3.51
CA ALA A 527 -62.39 -2.31 -4.46
C ALA A 527 -62.75 -2.69 -5.89
N TRP A 528 -62.52 -1.77 -6.83
CA TRP A 528 -62.64 -2.00 -8.27
C TRP A 528 -61.43 -2.76 -8.84
N ILE A 529 -60.28 -2.75 -8.16
CA ILE A 529 -59.04 -3.43 -8.58
C ILE A 529 -58.44 -4.15 -7.36
N PRO A 530 -57.86 -5.36 -7.49
CA PRO A 530 -57.72 -6.14 -8.71
C PRO A 530 -59.06 -6.71 -9.19
N ALA A 531 -59.33 -6.53 -10.48
CA ALA A 531 -60.42 -7.25 -11.12
C ALA A 531 -59.99 -8.73 -11.23
N ASN A 532 -60.76 -9.64 -10.64
CA ASN A 532 -60.36 -11.04 -10.57
C ASN A 532 -60.98 -11.80 -11.76
N PHE A 533 -60.19 -12.11 -12.77
CA PHE A 533 -60.64 -12.81 -13.98
C PHE A 533 -60.01 -14.21 -14.07
N ASN A 534 -60.86 -15.23 -14.23
CA ASN A 534 -60.45 -16.62 -14.37
C ASN A 534 -60.36 -17.01 -15.86
N HIS A 535 -59.21 -17.54 -16.29
CA HIS A 535 -58.97 -17.98 -17.67
C HIS A 535 -59.60 -19.35 -18.02
N ALA A 536 -60.18 -20.06 -17.04
CA ALA A 536 -60.86 -21.34 -17.27
C ALA A 536 -62.06 -21.16 -18.21
N GLY A 537 -62.03 -21.88 -19.35
CA GLY A 537 -63.11 -21.85 -20.35
C GLY A 537 -62.99 -20.74 -21.39
N VAL A 538 -61.88 -20.02 -21.46
CA VAL A 538 -61.63 -19.05 -22.53
C VAL A 538 -61.51 -19.79 -23.88
N THR A 539 -62.44 -19.54 -24.78
CA THR A 539 -62.47 -20.11 -26.15
C THR A 539 -62.04 -19.12 -27.24
N ARG A 540 -61.77 -17.85 -26.87
CA ARG A 540 -61.36 -16.79 -27.80
C ARG A 540 -59.83 -16.77 -27.98
N SER A 541 -59.35 -16.33 -29.15
CA SER A 541 -57.91 -16.25 -29.43
C SER A 541 -57.19 -15.29 -28.47
N CYS A 542 -56.09 -15.74 -27.87
CA CYS A 542 -55.31 -15.01 -26.85
C CYS A 542 -54.91 -13.60 -27.31
N ILE A 543 -54.53 -13.45 -28.58
CA ILE A 543 -54.08 -12.16 -29.12
C ILE A 543 -55.17 -11.08 -29.03
N THR A 544 -56.45 -11.45 -29.03
CA THR A 544 -57.55 -10.47 -28.92
C THR A 544 -57.61 -9.78 -27.56
N CYS A 545 -56.99 -10.34 -26.53
CA CYS A 545 -56.83 -9.71 -25.22
C CYS A 545 -55.39 -9.22 -25.00
N HIS A 546 -54.40 -9.95 -25.52
CA HIS A 546 -52.97 -9.72 -25.26
C HIS A 546 -52.20 -9.09 -26.44
N GLN A 547 -52.89 -8.38 -27.34
CA GLN A 547 -52.28 -7.74 -28.51
C GLN A 547 -51.18 -6.75 -28.11
N GLN A 548 -51.40 -6.00 -27.03
CA GLN A 548 -50.44 -5.02 -26.55
C GLN A 548 -49.19 -5.70 -26.01
N ASP A 549 -49.37 -6.75 -25.19
CA ASP A 549 -48.26 -7.52 -24.61
C ASP A 549 -47.38 -8.15 -25.70
N TYR A 550 -48.01 -8.67 -26.76
CA TYR A 550 -47.31 -9.21 -27.93
C TYR A 550 -46.43 -8.16 -28.62
N ASN A 551 -46.94 -6.93 -28.79
CA ASN A 551 -46.22 -5.86 -29.48
C ASN A 551 -45.09 -5.24 -28.65
N THR A 552 -45.19 -5.28 -27.32
CA THR A 552 -44.26 -4.59 -26.42
C THR A 552 -43.15 -5.47 -25.84
N THR A 553 -43.26 -6.79 -25.98
CA THR A 553 -42.24 -7.72 -25.46
C THR A 553 -40.91 -7.53 -26.21
N SER A 554 -39.79 -7.46 -25.46
CA SER A 554 -38.46 -7.17 -26.00
C SER A 554 -37.45 -8.32 -25.89
N ASN A 555 -37.77 -9.39 -25.16
CA ASN A 555 -36.85 -10.50 -24.89
C ASN A 555 -37.55 -11.87 -24.92
N PRO A 556 -37.56 -12.57 -26.07
CA PRO A 556 -37.24 -12.06 -27.41
C PRO A 556 -38.31 -11.08 -27.91
N ASN A 557 -37.93 -10.15 -28.80
CA ASN A 557 -38.89 -9.22 -29.39
C ASN A 557 -39.74 -9.95 -30.44
N HIS A 558 -41.01 -10.24 -30.09
CA HIS A 558 -41.87 -11.09 -30.92
C HIS A 558 -42.24 -10.44 -32.25
N ALA A 559 -42.59 -9.16 -32.23
CA ALA A 559 -42.95 -8.41 -33.42
C ALA A 559 -41.74 -8.22 -34.36
N ALA A 560 -40.57 -7.87 -33.82
CA ALA A 560 -39.35 -7.65 -34.61
C ALA A 560 -38.73 -8.94 -35.15
N ALA A 561 -38.83 -10.06 -34.39
CA ALA A 561 -38.38 -11.38 -34.83
C ALA A 561 -39.37 -12.08 -35.76
N GLY A 562 -40.59 -11.55 -35.94
CA GLY A 562 -41.61 -12.10 -36.83
C GLY A 562 -42.28 -13.37 -36.31
N PHE A 563 -42.43 -13.54 -35.00
CA PHE A 563 -43.10 -14.71 -34.42
C PHE A 563 -44.60 -14.77 -34.79
N PRO A 564 -45.25 -15.95 -34.73
CA PRO A 564 -46.67 -16.07 -35.02
C PRO A 564 -47.54 -15.60 -33.84
N THR A 565 -48.77 -15.17 -34.14
CA THR A 565 -49.78 -14.81 -33.12
C THR A 565 -50.54 -16.01 -32.54
N THR A 566 -50.15 -17.23 -32.92
CA THR A 566 -50.58 -18.49 -32.31
C THR A 566 -49.80 -18.74 -31.01
N CYS A 567 -50.06 -17.89 -30.00
CA CYS A 567 -49.31 -17.85 -28.74
C CYS A 567 -49.22 -19.22 -28.05
N GLN A 568 -50.24 -20.07 -28.21
CA GLN A 568 -50.35 -21.38 -27.58
C GLN A 568 -49.29 -22.39 -28.07
N THR A 569 -48.61 -22.08 -29.18
CA THR A 569 -47.51 -22.90 -29.71
C THR A 569 -46.30 -22.88 -28.77
N CYS A 570 -46.10 -21.77 -28.06
CA CYS A 570 -44.93 -21.52 -27.22
C CYS A 570 -45.31 -21.27 -25.74
N HIS A 571 -46.50 -20.74 -25.48
CA HIS A 571 -46.98 -20.36 -24.16
C HIS A 571 -48.25 -21.12 -23.79
N ASN A 572 -48.55 -21.19 -22.49
CA ASN A 572 -49.85 -21.65 -21.99
C ASN A 572 -50.35 -20.68 -20.92
N THR A 573 -51.61 -20.85 -20.48
CA THR A 573 -52.25 -19.94 -19.51
C THR A 573 -51.58 -19.90 -18.14
N ASN A 574 -50.68 -20.85 -17.84
CA ASN A 574 -50.04 -21.01 -16.53
C ASN A 574 -48.54 -20.68 -16.54
N THR A 575 -47.85 -20.78 -17.69
CA THR A 575 -46.43 -20.43 -17.84
C THR A 575 -46.21 -19.59 -19.10
N TRP A 576 -46.22 -18.27 -18.93
CA TRP A 576 -45.88 -17.31 -19.98
C TRP A 576 -44.37 -17.10 -20.15
N ASN A 577 -43.57 -17.28 -19.10
CA ASN A 577 -42.11 -17.17 -19.15
C ASN A 577 -41.45 -18.55 -19.24
N GLY A 578 -40.46 -18.72 -20.14
CA GLY A 578 -39.68 -19.97 -20.28
C GLY A 578 -40.03 -20.85 -21.48
N ALA A 579 -40.56 -20.28 -22.57
CA ALA A 579 -40.81 -21.03 -23.80
C ALA A 579 -39.51 -21.64 -24.38
N THR A 580 -39.54 -22.93 -24.73
CA THR A 580 -38.41 -23.67 -25.31
C THR A 580 -38.50 -23.72 -26.83
N PHE A 581 -37.39 -23.43 -27.53
CA PHE A 581 -37.29 -23.46 -29.00
C PHE A 581 -36.27 -24.51 -29.45
N ASN A 582 -36.68 -25.46 -30.31
CA ASN A 582 -35.82 -26.55 -30.79
C ASN A 582 -35.39 -26.31 -32.25
N HIS A 583 -34.11 -26.45 -32.56
CA HIS A 583 -33.59 -26.41 -33.94
C HIS A 583 -33.63 -27.82 -34.52
N THR A 584 -34.57 -28.10 -35.44
CA THR A 584 -34.71 -29.43 -36.07
C THR A 584 -33.71 -29.65 -37.20
N ASP A 585 -33.39 -28.61 -37.96
CA ASP A 585 -32.60 -28.71 -39.19
C ASP A 585 -31.10 -28.57 -38.93
N PHE A 586 -30.71 -27.89 -37.85
CA PHE A 586 -29.34 -27.84 -37.32
C PHE A 586 -29.37 -28.20 -35.83
N PRO A 587 -29.30 -29.48 -35.46
CA PRO A 587 -29.57 -29.93 -34.08
C PRO A 587 -28.48 -29.50 -33.09
N ILE A 588 -28.70 -28.41 -32.36
CA ILE A 588 -27.83 -27.98 -31.23
C ILE A 588 -28.06 -28.78 -29.94
N THR A 589 -28.85 -29.85 -30.02
CA THR A 589 -29.21 -30.71 -28.88
C THR A 589 -28.23 -31.87 -28.70
N SER A 590 -27.28 -32.07 -29.63
CA SER A 590 -26.24 -33.10 -29.55
C SER A 590 -25.02 -32.75 -30.42
N GLY A 591 -23.87 -33.37 -30.19
CA GLY A 591 -22.63 -33.10 -30.96
C GLY A 591 -21.81 -31.90 -30.48
N PRO A 592 -20.79 -31.45 -31.24
CA PRO A 592 -19.84 -30.41 -30.83
C PRO A 592 -20.46 -29.03 -30.55
N HIS A 593 -21.65 -28.77 -31.09
CA HIS A 593 -22.39 -27.52 -30.93
C HIS A 593 -23.48 -27.58 -29.84
N HIS A 594 -23.47 -28.63 -29.00
CA HIS A 594 -24.42 -28.77 -27.91
C HIS A 594 -24.23 -27.73 -26.80
N ASN A 595 -25.34 -27.31 -26.15
CA ASN A 595 -25.38 -26.33 -25.04
C ASN A 595 -24.84 -24.93 -25.37
N LEU A 596 -24.78 -24.57 -26.65
CA LEU A 596 -24.51 -23.20 -27.05
C LEU A 596 -25.75 -22.32 -26.85
N THR A 597 -25.52 -21.10 -26.38
CA THR A 597 -26.55 -20.06 -26.26
C THR A 597 -26.91 -19.51 -27.63
N CYS A 598 -28.16 -19.07 -27.82
CA CYS A 598 -28.66 -18.59 -29.11
C CYS A 598 -27.76 -17.50 -29.71
N LEU A 599 -27.21 -16.60 -28.89
CA LEU A 599 -26.38 -15.48 -29.36
C LEU A 599 -24.97 -15.89 -29.83
N GLN A 600 -24.51 -17.09 -29.50
CA GLN A 600 -23.23 -17.59 -30.02
C GLN A 600 -23.31 -17.90 -31.51
N CYS A 601 -24.48 -18.30 -32.00
CA CYS A 601 -24.74 -18.51 -33.42
C CYS A 601 -25.49 -17.33 -34.06
N HIS A 602 -26.35 -16.65 -33.31
CA HIS A 602 -27.17 -15.52 -33.77
C HIS A 602 -26.69 -14.21 -33.15
N PRO A 603 -25.70 -13.52 -33.74
CA PRO A 603 -25.05 -12.36 -33.10
C PRO A 603 -26.00 -11.16 -32.90
N ASN A 604 -27.18 -11.17 -33.50
CA ASN A 604 -28.16 -10.11 -33.37
C ASN A 604 -29.34 -10.55 -32.49
N ALA A 605 -29.34 -10.15 -31.21
CA ALA A 605 -30.42 -10.41 -30.26
C ALA A 605 -31.79 -9.82 -30.66
N ARG A 606 -31.82 -8.93 -31.65
CA ARG A 606 -33.06 -8.34 -32.20
C ARG A 606 -33.52 -9.02 -33.48
N ASN A 607 -32.68 -9.85 -34.10
CA ASN A 607 -33.00 -10.60 -35.31
C ASN A 607 -32.23 -11.93 -35.30
N TYR A 608 -32.87 -12.93 -34.70
CA TYR A 608 -32.35 -14.31 -34.67
C TYR A 608 -32.39 -15.00 -36.05
N GLY A 609 -32.85 -14.34 -37.12
CA GLY A 609 -32.64 -14.82 -38.49
C GLY A 609 -31.22 -14.56 -39.01
N GLN A 610 -30.45 -13.69 -38.37
CA GLN A 610 -29.03 -13.48 -38.68
C GLN A 610 -28.18 -14.49 -37.90
N PHE A 611 -27.32 -15.23 -38.60
CA PHE A 611 -26.43 -16.22 -37.99
C PHE A 611 -25.02 -16.18 -38.57
N THR A 612 -24.08 -16.78 -37.86
CA THR A 612 -22.68 -16.88 -38.29
C THR A 612 -22.09 -18.27 -38.03
N CYS A 613 -21.39 -18.80 -39.03
CA CYS A 613 -20.66 -20.07 -38.95
C CYS A 613 -19.13 -19.85 -39.01
N VAL A 614 -18.68 -18.74 -39.61
CA VAL A 614 -17.25 -18.46 -39.86
C VAL A 614 -16.55 -17.68 -38.75
N SER A 615 -17.30 -17.22 -37.74
CA SER A 615 -16.77 -16.36 -36.67
C SER A 615 -16.76 -17.04 -35.30
N CYS A 616 -17.03 -18.34 -35.21
CA CYS A 616 -17.03 -19.10 -33.97
C CYS A 616 -16.02 -20.26 -34.10
N HIS A 617 -14.99 -20.25 -33.24
CA HIS A 617 -13.74 -21.05 -33.30
C HIS A 617 -12.97 -21.02 -34.64
N THR A 618 -11.72 -21.48 -34.62
CA THR A 618 -10.74 -21.27 -35.71
C THR A 618 -11.02 -22.14 -36.93
N HIS A 619 -11.99 -21.74 -37.74
CA HIS A 619 -12.02 -22.08 -39.16
C HIS A 619 -11.29 -20.95 -39.88
N SER A 620 -9.99 -21.10 -40.14
CA SER A 620 -9.29 -20.10 -40.95
C SER A 620 -9.69 -20.28 -42.42
N GLN A 621 -9.89 -19.18 -43.15
CA GLN A 621 -10.27 -19.26 -44.57
C GLN A 621 -9.27 -20.09 -45.38
N SER A 622 -7.97 -19.97 -45.06
CA SER A 622 -6.89 -20.73 -45.70
C SER A 622 -6.96 -22.23 -45.44
N GLU A 623 -7.27 -22.63 -44.21
CA GLU A 623 -7.35 -24.04 -43.82
C GLU A 623 -8.58 -24.69 -44.42
N MET A 624 -9.75 -24.03 -44.33
CA MET A 624 -10.96 -24.57 -44.94
C MET A 624 -10.91 -24.57 -46.47
N ALA A 625 -10.24 -23.60 -47.09
CA ALA A 625 -9.98 -23.66 -48.53
C ALA A 625 -9.07 -24.84 -48.92
N SER A 626 -8.15 -25.26 -48.04
CA SER A 626 -7.32 -26.45 -48.24
C SER A 626 -8.15 -27.74 -48.14
N GLU A 627 -9.02 -27.85 -47.12
CA GLU A 627 -9.89 -29.01 -46.93
C GLU A 627 -10.94 -29.15 -48.05
N HIS A 628 -11.42 -28.04 -48.60
CA HIS A 628 -12.41 -28.03 -49.69
C HIS A 628 -11.77 -27.91 -51.09
N ASN A 629 -10.48 -28.21 -51.22
CA ASN A 629 -9.78 -28.13 -52.49
C ASN A 629 -10.37 -29.12 -53.51
N GLY A 630 -10.88 -28.61 -54.63
CA GLY A 630 -11.57 -29.40 -55.65
C GLY A 630 -13.10 -29.44 -55.52
N VAL A 631 -13.70 -28.85 -54.48
CA VAL A 631 -15.15 -28.70 -54.36
C VAL A 631 -15.63 -27.53 -55.23
N GLN A 632 -16.32 -27.85 -56.32
CA GLN A 632 -16.82 -26.84 -57.26
C GLN A 632 -17.91 -25.98 -56.60
N GLY A 633 -17.71 -24.66 -56.56
CA GLY A 633 -18.68 -23.72 -55.96
C GLY A 633 -18.46 -23.41 -54.46
N TYR A 634 -17.36 -23.86 -53.86
CA TYR A 634 -16.98 -23.48 -52.49
C TYR A 634 -16.88 -21.94 -52.33
N THR A 635 -17.57 -21.39 -51.33
CA THR A 635 -17.51 -19.96 -50.97
C THR A 635 -17.45 -19.78 -49.46
N TRP A 636 -16.61 -18.84 -49.01
CA TRP A 636 -16.36 -18.56 -47.60
C TRP A 636 -17.39 -17.59 -47.00
N ASN A 637 -18.58 -18.08 -46.64
CA ASN A 637 -19.58 -17.32 -45.88
C ASN A 637 -20.57 -18.26 -45.17
N SER A 638 -21.17 -17.78 -44.08
CA SER A 638 -22.05 -18.58 -43.21
C SER A 638 -23.24 -19.22 -43.94
N ALA A 639 -23.84 -18.54 -44.91
CA ALA A 639 -24.97 -19.09 -45.66
C ALA A 639 -24.56 -20.25 -46.57
N ALA A 640 -23.41 -20.13 -47.25
CA ALA A 640 -22.84 -21.21 -48.04
C ALA A 640 -22.41 -22.40 -47.16
N CYS A 641 -21.78 -22.13 -46.02
CA CYS A 641 -21.41 -23.17 -45.06
C CYS A 641 -22.64 -23.94 -44.58
N TYR A 642 -23.71 -23.25 -44.18
CA TYR A 642 -24.96 -23.90 -43.75
C TYR A 642 -25.63 -24.69 -44.88
N SER A 643 -25.62 -24.18 -46.12
CA SER A 643 -26.21 -24.89 -47.24
C SER A 643 -25.50 -26.21 -47.56
N CYS A 644 -24.18 -26.27 -47.41
CA CYS A 644 -23.40 -27.51 -47.61
C CYS A 644 -23.44 -28.41 -46.36
N HIS A 645 -23.49 -27.83 -45.17
CA HIS A 645 -23.50 -28.54 -43.88
C HIS A 645 -24.77 -28.21 -43.07
N PRO A 646 -25.96 -28.60 -43.56
CA PRO A 646 -27.23 -28.22 -42.91
C PRO A 646 -27.36 -28.81 -41.50
N ASN A 647 -26.72 -29.96 -41.24
CA ASN A 647 -26.76 -30.62 -39.94
C ASN A 647 -25.53 -30.30 -39.06
N GLY A 648 -24.60 -29.44 -39.51
CA GLY A 648 -23.41 -29.07 -38.76
C GLY A 648 -22.27 -30.10 -38.69
N HIS A 649 -22.33 -31.14 -39.52
CA HIS A 649 -21.26 -32.15 -39.67
C HIS A 649 -20.41 -31.87 -40.91
N ALA A 650 -19.11 -32.18 -40.84
CA ALA A 650 -18.12 -31.90 -41.90
C ALA A 650 -18.06 -32.99 -43.00
N ASP A 651 -18.91 -34.02 -42.89
CA ASP A 651 -18.87 -35.26 -43.67
C ASP A 651 -19.53 -35.15 -45.05
#